data_AF-A0A8H7V7M3-F1
#
_entry.id   AF-A0A8H7V7M3-F1
#
_cell.length_a   1.000
_cell.length_b   1.000
_cell.length_c   1.000
_cell.angle_alpha   90.00
_cell.angle_beta   90.00
_cell.angle_gamma   90.00
#
_symmetry.space_group_name_H-M   'P 1'
#
loop_
_entity.id
_entity.type
_entity.pdbx_description
1 polymer ?
#
loop_
_entity_poly.entity_id
_entity_poly.type
_entity_poly.pdbx_seq_one_letter_code
_entity_poly.pdbx_strand_id
1 'polypeptide(L)'
;MPRTPIYPEVEKFIILKKRAKLEKVKSDSAKESSTTQTPKRTSTKRKDSPNVIVAKKSTKRSRQASTSAAAFSSSKCSSCQEEGHNSARSRQCKNYNLNISELLQIKLGPNYQRYTLSVPFDTFCFNTQNKTSSLKKIKDISSFIREVLFKAQLFVNFFILQHPTKLTNDFFEQNFWYTISRVIRGSSNEVRSILQAYKDKKKERPAGQNLDVAQLISSFAELSATMNGNLFVPENGLKNYGQSLSTACETVATTYNNYYIENFENIICNYFIYALKTKYANAKVGSIKKLVYNHVYDQVFTHPQLSSIPVDILAFFDPDVGNNLTSFLDPLILEVKNRISTLPLSKESLNNEPFKILPVLRYILKKYDDIYNAQATQNEKIDSMKSPLPRRFSLFPNPSLHWRFIKIDSQNLSGIFPDAKQNKQPNESSFDHQQRCFYQMFDFKRLGIQNYENLQALPEQKERMFLNGLYTDGYTCRVLFARKVLPSPPEEKIRLELDDLSSEEVNKHFRPCTVDPGRQDPFVSYHGGSDIRRLSSSEYYNMGGNVTRMKEQQKHKHRLGIEKIETDIPSPKTASAEQFVSYITYMSQHMNTLFDFYDFETAQVKWLNYLSSQKAIQESVNILINGGKKYNKDKRKKTRKNRKRRKKNRKPRTNPVERTLITAPKSKSYSKKNKACFEISISLRHRRLICNCCLQPNLENLKVSQDDHTKKIHQVLKCITCNIYWNRDVMASKNMFTIAHSIWNGNDRPTVFKRQTATSNVVASAHSSESTA
;
A
#
# COMPACT_ATOMS: atom_id res chain seq x y z
N MET A 1 -0.22 9.65 -24.21
CA MET A 1 -0.55 8.96 -25.47
C MET A 1 -1.85 8.24 -25.21
N PRO A 2 -2.93 8.49 -25.97
CA PRO A 2 -3.96 7.46 -26.15
C PRO A 2 -3.24 6.17 -26.53
N ARG A 3 -3.67 5.05 -25.97
CA ARG A 3 -3.01 3.78 -26.22
C ARG A 3 -3.29 3.43 -27.67
N THR A 4 -2.40 3.79 -28.59
CA THR A 4 -2.44 3.23 -29.94
C THR A 4 -2.38 1.72 -29.73
N PRO A 5 -3.42 0.96 -30.14
CA PRO A 5 -3.46 -0.46 -29.91
C PRO A 5 -2.22 -1.07 -30.55
N ILE A 6 -1.43 -1.76 -29.74
CA ILE A 6 -0.14 -2.31 -30.19
C ILE A 6 -0.40 -3.44 -31.19
N TYR A 7 -1.54 -4.12 -31.05
CA TYR A 7 -2.04 -5.17 -31.93
C TYR A 7 -3.55 -4.96 -32.16
N PRO A 8 -3.95 -4.03 -33.05
CA PRO A 8 -5.35 -3.64 -33.23
C PRO A 8 -6.26 -4.81 -33.61
N GLU A 9 -5.77 -5.74 -34.43
CA GLU A 9 -6.52 -6.92 -34.84
C GLU A 9 -6.80 -7.87 -33.67
N VAL A 10 -5.78 -8.17 -32.85
CA VAL A 10 -5.91 -9.05 -31.69
C VAL A 10 -6.76 -8.41 -30.60
N GLU A 11 -6.61 -7.10 -30.38
CA GLU A 11 -7.46 -6.36 -29.44
C GLU A 11 -8.93 -6.37 -29.89
N LYS A 12 -9.20 -6.16 -31.20
CA LYS A 12 -10.55 -6.31 -31.77
C LYS A 12 -11.10 -7.73 -31.60
N PHE A 13 -10.30 -8.75 -31.88
CA PHE A 13 -10.68 -10.16 -31.69
C PHE A 13 -11.10 -10.46 -30.24
N ILE A 14 -10.29 -10.04 -29.26
CA ILE A 14 -10.60 -10.24 -27.83
C ILE A 14 -11.90 -9.53 -27.43
N ILE A 15 -12.13 -8.30 -27.95
CA ILE A 15 -13.37 -7.56 -27.69
C ILE A 15 -14.57 -8.31 -28.27
N LEU A 16 -14.48 -8.81 -29.49
CA LEU A 16 -15.56 -9.60 -30.12
C LEU A 16 -15.90 -10.86 -29.31
N LYS A 17 -14.89 -11.60 -28.85
CA LYS A 17 -15.09 -12.78 -27.99
C LYS A 17 -15.80 -12.43 -26.68
N LYS A 18 -15.40 -11.32 -26.06
CA LYS A 18 -16.04 -10.84 -24.82
C LYS A 18 -17.48 -10.41 -25.04
N ARG A 19 -17.82 -9.82 -26.20
CA ARG A 19 -19.20 -9.47 -26.56
C ARG A 19 -20.06 -10.71 -26.74
N ALA A 20 -19.61 -11.67 -27.54
CA ALA A 20 -20.33 -12.92 -27.74
C ALA A 20 -20.60 -13.65 -26.41
N LYS A 21 -19.60 -13.70 -25.51
CA LYS A 21 -19.80 -14.27 -24.17
C LYS A 21 -20.77 -13.47 -23.31
N LEU A 22 -20.74 -12.14 -23.38
CA LEU A 22 -21.68 -11.28 -22.66
C LEU A 22 -23.12 -11.52 -23.12
N GLU A 23 -23.34 -11.65 -24.43
CA GLU A 23 -24.65 -11.94 -25.03
C GLU A 23 -25.17 -13.29 -24.57
N LYS A 24 -24.31 -14.33 -24.56
CA LYS A 24 -24.64 -15.67 -24.06
C LYS A 24 -25.02 -15.67 -22.57
N VAL A 25 -24.26 -14.99 -21.73
CA VAL A 25 -24.58 -14.86 -20.28
C VAL A 25 -25.91 -14.14 -20.07
N LYS A 26 -26.21 -13.11 -20.88
CA LYS A 26 -27.50 -12.40 -20.80
C LYS A 26 -28.66 -13.30 -21.24
N SER A 27 -28.51 -14.07 -22.31
CA SER A 27 -29.55 -15.02 -22.75
C SER A 27 -29.78 -16.15 -21.74
N ASP A 28 -28.72 -16.61 -21.08
CA ASP A 28 -28.82 -17.68 -20.07
C ASP A 28 -29.43 -17.16 -18.75
N SER A 29 -29.09 -15.93 -18.35
CA SER A 29 -29.68 -15.29 -17.16
C SER A 29 -31.17 -14.96 -17.28
N ALA A 30 -31.70 -14.84 -18.51
CA ALA A 30 -33.13 -14.72 -18.75
C ALA A 30 -33.89 -16.04 -18.58
N LYS A 31 -33.18 -17.18 -18.45
CA LYS A 31 -33.76 -18.52 -18.26
C LYS A 31 -33.63 -19.07 -16.84
N GLU A 32 -32.74 -18.52 -16.00
CA GLU A 32 -32.52 -18.99 -14.63
C GLU A 32 -32.64 -17.85 -13.61
N SER A 33 -33.88 -17.44 -13.28
CA SER A 33 -34.15 -16.60 -12.12
C SER A 33 -34.53 -17.45 -10.90
N SER A 34 -33.54 -18.07 -10.25
CA SER A 34 -33.62 -18.48 -8.85
C SER A 34 -32.27 -19.05 -8.40
N THR A 35 -31.58 -18.35 -7.50
CA THR A 35 -30.72 -18.85 -6.40
C THR A 35 -29.50 -17.94 -6.21
N THR A 36 -29.55 -17.15 -5.13
CA THR A 36 -28.52 -16.18 -4.74
C THR A 36 -27.31 -16.87 -4.10
N GLN A 37 -26.18 -16.97 -4.81
CA GLN A 37 -24.91 -17.44 -4.21
C GLN A 37 -24.15 -16.30 -3.52
N THR A 38 -23.80 -16.52 -2.25
CA THR A 38 -22.97 -15.61 -1.44
C THR A 38 -21.46 -15.79 -1.73
N PRO A 39 -20.68 -14.70 -1.81
CA PRO A 39 -19.27 -14.76 -2.21
C PRO A 39 -18.31 -15.15 -1.06
N LYS A 40 -17.38 -16.08 -1.32
CA LYS A 40 -16.29 -16.48 -0.41
C LYS A 40 -15.34 -15.32 -0.10
N ARG A 41 -15.12 -15.02 1.19
CA ARG A 41 -14.17 -14.00 1.68
C ARG A 41 -12.80 -14.64 1.97
N THR A 42 -11.71 -14.04 1.48
CA THR A 42 -10.32 -14.51 1.69
C THR A 42 -9.43 -13.45 2.34
N SER A 43 -8.38 -13.90 3.03
CA SER A 43 -7.50 -13.18 3.98
C SER A 43 -6.54 -12.11 3.39
N THR A 44 -6.82 -11.55 2.22
CA THR A 44 -5.97 -10.53 1.59
C THR A 44 -6.56 -9.15 1.77
N LYS A 45 -5.72 -8.14 2.07
CA LYS A 45 -6.08 -6.70 2.10
C LYS A 45 -6.98 -6.39 0.91
N ARG A 46 -8.29 -6.24 1.17
CA ARG A 46 -9.25 -5.84 0.13
C ARG A 46 -8.85 -4.43 -0.34
N LYS A 47 -8.62 -4.27 -1.64
CA LYS A 47 -8.73 -2.95 -2.26
C LYS A 47 -10.20 -2.55 -2.12
N ASP A 48 -10.44 -1.39 -1.53
CA ASP A 48 -11.80 -0.85 -1.41
C ASP A 48 -12.44 -0.77 -2.81
N SER A 49 -13.73 -1.06 -2.90
CA SER A 49 -14.46 -0.84 -4.14
C SER A 49 -14.45 0.65 -4.49
N PRO A 50 -14.55 1.03 -5.78
CA PRO A 50 -14.60 2.44 -6.17
C PRO A 50 -15.66 3.25 -5.41
N ASN A 51 -16.83 2.64 -5.14
CA ASN A 51 -17.92 3.27 -4.38
C ASN A 51 -17.53 3.56 -2.93
N VAL A 52 -16.85 2.63 -2.25
CA VAL A 52 -16.35 2.83 -0.88
C VAL A 52 -15.25 3.90 -0.85
N ILE A 53 -14.41 4.00 -1.88
CA ILE A 53 -13.40 5.06 -2.00
C ILE A 53 -14.05 6.43 -2.18
N VAL A 54 -15.11 6.51 -2.99
CA VAL A 54 -15.87 7.75 -3.23
C VAL A 54 -16.61 8.17 -1.96
N ALA A 55 -17.32 7.26 -1.29
CA ALA A 55 -18.01 7.51 -0.02
C ALA A 55 -17.04 8.00 1.07
N LYS A 56 -15.88 7.35 1.24
CA LYS A 56 -14.84 7.81 2.18
C LYS A 56 -14.37 9.24 1.89
N LYS A 57 -14.23 9.60 0.60
CA LYS A 57 -13.81 10.93 0.17
C LYS A 57 -14.91 11.98 0.37
N SER A 58 -16.16 11.68 0.07
CA SER A 58 -17.29 12.61 0.28
C SER A 58 -17.50 12.88 1.77
N THR A 59 -17.44 11.84 2.60
CA THR A 59 -17.61 11.94 4.05
C THR A 59 -16.46 12.74 4.70
N LYS A 60 -15.21 12.50 4.26
CA LYS A 60 -14.06 13.31 4.72
C LYS A 60 -14.19 14.78 4.33
N ARG A 61 -14.70 15.07 3.12
CA ARG A 61 -14.96 16.44 2.65
C ARG A 61 -16.07 17.11 3.44
N SER A 62 -17.15 16.39 3.76
CA SER A 62 -18.23 16.90 4.60
C SER A 62 -17.71 17.34 5.97
N ARG A 63 -16.89 16.51 6.65
CA ARG A 63 -16.24 16.85 7.93
C ARG A 63 -15.31 18.08 7.86
N GLN A 64 -14.63 18.27 6.72
CA GLN A 64 -13.78 19.44 6.48
C GLN A 64 -14.60 20.69 6.09
N ALA A 65 -15.80 20.53 5.53
CA ALA A 65 -16.66 21.63 5.10
C ALA A 65 -17.45 22.23 6.29
N SER A 66 -17.90 21.40 7.23
CA SER A 66 -18.61 21.83 8.44
C SER A 66 -17.76 22.61 9.46
N THR A 67 -16.47 22.84 9.16
CA THR A 67 -15.59 23.77 9.90
C THR A 67 -15.40 25.13 9.22
N SER A 68 -16.08 25.36 8.09
CA SER A 68 -15.99 26.60 7.30
C SER A 68 -17.32 27.32 7.09
N ALA A 69 -18.39 26.86 7.74
CA ALA A 69 -19.68 27.54 7.77
C ALA A 69 -19.82 28.30 9.09
N ALA A 70 -19.24 29.50 9.15
CA ALA A 70 -19.56 30.52 10.15
C ALA A 70 -19.50 31.90 9.50
N ALA A 71 -20.45 32.76 9.91
CA ALA A 71 -20.79 34.09 9.41
C ALA A 71 -21.65 34.15 8.13
N PHE A 72 -22.95 33.87 8.28
CA PHE A 72 -23.95 34.67 7.57
C PHE A 72 -23.98 36.05 8.24
N SER A 73 -23.27 37.02 7.67
CA SER A 73 -23.59 38.42 7.81
C SER A 73 -23.35 39.13 6.48
N SER A 74 -24.28 40.02 6.14
CA SER A 74 -24.29 40.84 4.93
C SER A 74 -22.94 41.50 4.71
N SER A 75 -22.17 41.06 3.71
CA SER A 75 -20.89 41.71 3.40
C SER A 75 -20.57 41.64 1.92
N LYS A 76 -20.22 42.80 1.36
CA LYS A 76 -19.69 42.97 0.00
C LYS A 76 -18.48 42.04 -0.21
N CYS A 77 -18.34 41.51 -1.41
CA CYS A 77 -17.24 40.64 -1.76
C CYS A 77 -15.88 41.37 -1.64
N SER A 78 -14.97 40.87 -0.80
CA SER A 78 -13.62 41.45 -0.65
C SER A 78 -12.79 41.52 -1.95
N SER A 79 -13.21 40.83 -3.02
CA SER A 79 -12.51 40.77 -4.31
C SER A 79 -13.16 41.61 -5.40
N CYS A 80 -14.49 41.54 -5.59
CA CYS A 80 -15.18 42.31 -6.63
C CYS A 80 -16.08 43.42 -6.08
N GLN A 81 -16.17 43.57 -4.76
CA GLN A 81 -16.95 44.59 -4.04
C GLN A 81 -18.47 44.53 -4.27
N GLU A 82 -18.98 43.49 -4.91
CA GLU A 82 -20.40 43.28 -5.18
C GLU A 82 -21.13 42.60 -4.02
N GLU A 83 -22.43 42.84 -3.92
CA GLU A 83 -23.30 42.27 -2.89
C GLU A 83 -23.80 40.86 -3.27
N GLY A 84 -24.33 40.12 -2.29
CA GLY A 84 -24.82 38.75 -2.48
C GLY A 84 -23.77 37.63 -2.33
N HIS A 85 -22.48 37.96 -2.20
CA HIS A 85 -21.42 37.00 -1.86
C HIS A 85 -20.19 37.66 -1.23
N ASN A 86 -19.42 36.92 -0.42
CA ASN A 86 -18.38 37.53 0.45
C ASN A 86 -16.94 37.29 -0.05
N SER A 87 -16.74 36.48 -1.09
CA SER A 87 -15.41 36.01 -1.51
C SER A 87 -15.30 35.72 -3.01
N ALA A 88 -14.09 35.90 -3.55
CA ALA A 88 -13.68 35.43 -4.89
C ALA A 88 -13.85 33.91 -5.12
N ARG A 89 -14.10 33.13 -4.05
CA ARG A 89 -14.40 31.70 -4.15
C ARG A 89 -15.85 31.41 -4.50
N SER A 90 -16.75 32.40 -4.39
CA SER A 90 -18.14 32.25 -4.82
C SER A 90 -18.20 32.21 -6.34
N ARG A 91 -19.01 31.30 -6.89
CA ARG A 91 -19.32 31.25 -8.33
C ARG A 91 -20.01 32.51 -8.85
N GLN A 92 -20.59 33.31 -7.95
CA GLN A 92 -21.22 34.58 -8.26
C GLN A 92 -20.21 35.73 -8.39
N CYS A 93 -18.95 35.53 -8.02
CA CYS A 93 -17.93 36.56 -8.11
C CYS A 93 -17.41 36.70 -9.55
N LYS A 94 -17.36 37.91 -10.10
CA LYS A 94 -16.72 38.19 -11.40
C LYS A 94 -15.25 37.77 -11.45
N ASN A 95 -14.57 37.77 -10.30
CA ASN A 95 -13.16 37.35 -10.16
C ASN A 95 -13.01 35.87 -9.79
N TYR A 96 -14.07 35.07 -9.95
CA TYR A 96 -14.07 33.66 -9.60
C TYR A 96 -13.08 32.87 -10.47
N ASN A 97 -12.23 32.09 -9.80
CA ASN A 97 -11.34 31.16 -10.45
C ASN A 97 -11.80 29.74 -10.16
N LEU A 98 -11.95 28.93 -11.22
CA LEU A 98 -12.30 27.52 -11.10
C LEU A 98 -11.29 26.80 -10.20
N ASN A 99 -11.79 26.01 -9.25
CA ASN A 99 -10.91 25.17 -8.44
C ASN A 99 -10.40 23.96 -9.26
N ILE A 100 -9.32 23.33 -8.81
CA ILE A 100 -8.71 22.19 -9.52
C ILE A 100 -9.72 21.05 -9.76
N SER A 101 -10.68 20.81 -8.84
CA SER A 101 -11.67 19.75 -9.05
C SER A 101 -12.68 20.08 -10.14
N GLU A 102 -13.09 21.35 -10.24
CA GLU A 102 -13.99 21.85 -11.30
C GLU A 102 -13.28 21.84 -12.65
N LEU A 103 -12.03 22.32 -12.70
CA LEU A 103 -11.19 22.25 -13.88
C LEU A 103 -11.02 20.81 -14.37
N LEU A 104 -10.79 19.86 -13.44
CA LEU A 104 -10.68 18.45 -13.80
C LEU A 104 -12.00 17.87 -14.33
N GLN A 105 -13.14 18.27 -13.77
CA GLN A 105 -14.45 17.85 -14.28
C GLN A 105 -14.71 18.40 -15.68
N ILE A 106 -14.39 19.66 -15.93
CA ILE A 106 -14.55 20.30 -17.25
C ILE A 106 -13.60 19.67 -18.28
N LYS A 107 -12.32 19.51 -17.93
CA LYS A 107 -11.27 19.09 -18.86
C LYS A 107 -11.16 17.59 -19.06
N LEU A 108 -11.47 16.77 -18.04
CA LEU A 108 -11.32 15.31 -18.09
C LEU A 108 -12.63 14.55 -17.85
N GLY A 109 -13.73 15.23 -17.54
CA GLY A 109 -15.01 14.60 -17.19
C GLY A 109 -15.11 14.16 -15.73
N PRO A 110 -16.24 13.55 -15.33
CA PRO A 110 -16.52 13.19 -13.93
C PRO A 110 -15.60 12.08 -13.40
N ASN A 111 -15.13 11.20 -14.29
CA ASN A 111 -14.30 10.05 -13.95
C ASN A 111 -12.84 10.34 -14.30
N TYR A 112 -12.06 10.77 -13.30
CA TYR A 112 -10.63 10.99 -13.46
C TYR A 112 -9.82 10.35 -12.32
N GLN A 113 -8.55 10.07 -12.60
CA GLN A 113 -7.58 9.54 -11.64
C GLN A 113 -6.34 10.44 -11.59
N ARG A 114 -5.94 10.82 -10.38
CA ARG A 114 -4.66 11.48 -10.13
C ARG A 114 -3.52 10.47 -10.05
N TYR A 115 -2.37 10.81 -10.61
CA TYR A 115 -1.15 10.00 -10.59
C TYR A 115 0.08 10.91 -10.55
N THR A 116 1.24 10.32 -10.26
CA THR A 116 2.51 11.05 -10.25
C THR A 116 3.52 10.43 -11.20
N LEU A 117 4.39 11.28 -11.76
CA LEU A 117 5.57 10.85 -12.51
C LEU A 117 6.82 11.20 -11.71
N SER A 118 7.63 10.18 -11.41
CA SER A 118 8.84 10.35 -10.60
C SER A 118 10.06 10.54 -11.50
N VAL A 119 10.82 11.61 -11.27
CA VAL A 119 12.05 11.97 -12.01
C VAL A 119 13.12 12.51 -11.07
N PRO A 120 14.43 12.41 -11.38
CA PRO A 120 15.47 13.04 -10.57
C PRO A 120 15.37 14.57 -10.63
N PHE A 121 15.47 15.24 -9.48
CA PHE A 121 15.38 16.70 -9.36
C PHE A 121 16.44 17.39 -10.21
N ASP A 122 17.69 16.96 -10.10
CA ASP A 122 18.83 17.59 -10.78
C ASP A 122 18.66 17.62 -12.31
N THR A 123 18.12 16.55 -12.90
CA THR A 123 17.90 16.46 -14.35
C THR A 123 16.61 17.11 -14.82
N PHE A 124 15.69 17.41 -13.89
CA PHE A 124 14.37 17.94 -14.21
C PHE A 124 14.28 19.45 -13.98
N CYS A 125 14.99 20.00 -13.00
CA CYS A 125 15.10 21.44 -12.82
C CYS A 125 16.10 22.01 -13.83
N PHE A 126 15.74 23.10 -14.53
CA PHE A 126 16.67 23.76 -15.45
C PHE A 126 17.90 24.27 -14.71
N ASN A 127 19.02 24.38 -15.43
CA ASN A 127 20.24 24.94 -14.89
C ASN A 127 20.16 26.46 -14.88
N THR A 128 19.59 27.03 -13.81
CA THR A 128 19.55 28.47 -13.57
C THR A 128 20.62 28.90 -12.57
N GLN A 129 20.93 30.20 -12.53
CA GLN A 129 21.87 30.76 -11.56
C GLN A 129 21.46 30.45 -10.10
N ASN A 130 20.16 30.37 -9.83
CA ASN A 130 19.63 30.12 -8.49
C ASN A 130 19.39 28.63 -8.16
N LYS A 131 19.64 27.69 -9.09
CA LYS A 131 19.36 26.24 -8.89
C LYS A 131 19.96 25.70 -7.58
N THR A 132 21.22 26.03 -7.29
CA THR A 132 21.91 25.58 -6.08
C THR A 132 21.27 26.14 -4.81
N SER A 133 20.90 27.42 -4.84
CA SER A 133 20.21 28.09 -3.73
C SER A 133 18.82 27.50 -3.49
N SER A 134 18.04 27.27 -4.55
CA SER A 134 16.74 26.61 -4.48
C SER A 134 16.85 25.17 -3.95
N LEU A 135 17.87 24.42 -4.37
CA LEU A 135 18.12 23.08 -3.83
C LEU A 135 18.46 23.12 -2.35
N LYS A 136 19.34 24.05 -1.92
CA LYS A 136 19.64 24.25 -0.50
C LYS A 136 18.36 24.55 0.29
N LYS A 137 17.55 25.50 -0.19
CA LYS A 137 16.28 25.87 0.44
C LYS A 137 15.29 24.71 0.53
N ILE A 138 15.20 23.86 -0.49
CA ILE A 138 14.39 22.63 -0.44
C ILE A 138 14.87 21.71 0.68
N LYS A 139 16.19 21.54 0.84
CA LYS A 139 16.76 20.72 1.90
C LYS A 139 16.48 21.30 3.28
N ASP A 140 16.67 22.61 3.44
CA ASP A 140 16.41 23.33 4.69
C ASP A 140 14.93 23.19 5.10
N ILE A 141 13.98 23.42 4.17
CA ILE A 141 12.54 23.25 4.41
C ILE A 141 12.21 21.78 4.73
N SER A 142 12.80 20.82 4.02
CA SER A 142 12.56 19.39 4.26
C SER A 142 13.01 18.96 5.66
N SER A 143 14.23 19.35 6.06
CA SER A 143 14.79 19.04 7.38
C SER A 143 13.96 19.68 8.49
N PHE A 144 13.64 20.97 8.33
CA PHE A 144 12.80 21.72 9.27
C PHE A 144 11.42 21.08 9.46
N ILE A 145 10.70 20.79 8.37
CA ILE A 145 9.37 20.16 8.45
C ILE A 145 9.46 18.74 9.04
N ARG A 146 10.54 18.00 8.75
CA ARG A 146 10.78 16.67 9.34
C ARG A 146 10.81 16.78 10.86
N GLU A 147 11.63 17.68 11.40
CA GLU A 147 11.78 17.85 12.84
C GLU A 147 10.50 18.36 13.51
N VAL A 148 9.89 19.43 12.97
CA VAL A 148 8.64 20.02 13.50
C VAL A 148 7.55 18.95 13.60
N LEU A 149 7.34 18.18 12.54
CA LEU A 149 6.27 17.17 12.54
C LEU A 149 6.63 15.94 13.36
N PHE A 150 7.92 15.60 13.47
CA PHE A 150 8.36 14.51 14.34
C PHE A 150 8.02 14.83 15.81
N LYS A 151 8.40 16.02 16.28
CA LYS A 151 8.11 16.50 17.65
C LYS A 151 6.61 16.73 17.88
N ALA A 152 5.89 17.29 16.90
CA ALA A 152 4.44 17.43 16.97
C ALA A 152 3.71 16.08 17.12
N GLN A 153 4.14 15.05 16.39
CA GLN A 153 3.57 13.72 16.49
C GLN A 153 3.90 13.05 17.83
N LEU A 154 5.11 13.22 18.38
CA LEU A 154 5.44 12.74 19.73
C LEU A 154 4.49 13.35 20.77
N PHE A 155 4.29 14.66 20.72
CA PHE A 155 3.37 15.37 21.61
C PHE A 155 1.93 14.87 21.50
N VAL A 156 1.39 14.81 20.29
CA VAL A 156 0.02 14.33 20.08
C VAL A 156 -0.15 12.88 20.51
N ASN A 157 0.83 12.02 20.24
CA ASN A 157 0.79 10.61 20.64
C ASN A 157 0.83 10.45 22.16
N PHE A 158 1.65 11.24 22.84
CA PHE A 158 1.72 11.30 24.29
C PHE A 158 0.37 11.69 24.90
N PHE A 159 -0.25 12.76 24.38
CA PHE A 159 -1.58 13.21 24.81
C PHE A 159 -2.66 12.13 24.61
N ILE A 160 -2.67 11.45 23.45
CA ILE A 160 -3.62 10.37 23.16
C ILE A 160 -3.51 9.23 24.18
N LEU A 161 -2.29 8.89 24.61
CA LEU A 161 -2.06 7.85 25.62
C LEU A 161 -2.51 8.27 27.01
N GLN A 162 -2.21 9.50 27.41
CA GLN A 162 -2.57 10.00 28.74
C GLN A 162 -4.07 10.23 28.90
N HIS A 163 -4.72 10.75 27.86
CA HIS A 163 -6.11 11.21 27.95
C HIS A 163 -7.02 10.56 26.89
N PRO A 164 -7.19 9.22 26.89
CA PRO A 164 -7.96 8.51 25.87
C PRO A 164 -9.45 8.89 25.82
N THR A 165 -9.98 9.52 26.87
CA THR A 165 -11.38 9.95 26.98
C THR A 165 -11.59 11.43 26.61
N LYS A 166 -10.53 12.19 26.34
CA LYS A 166 -10.56 13.63 26.04
C LYS A 166 -10.27 13.93 24.56
N LEU A 167 -10.53 12.96 23.69
CA LEU A 167 -10.19 13.03 22.27
C LEU A 167 -11.32 13.62 21.44
N THR A 168 -10.98 14.45 20.46
CA THR A 168 -11.93 15.08 19.54
C THR A 168 -11.61 14.73 18.08
N ASN A 169 -12.49 15.11 17.16
CA ASN A 169 -12.22 14.95 15.72
C ASN A 169 -11.15 15.92 15.19
N ASP A 170 -10.69 16.88 16.00
CA ASP A 170 -9.67 17.86 15.60
C ASP A 170 -8.36 17.20 15.18
N PHE A 171 -8.00 16.07 15.80
CA PHE A 171 -6.78 15.30 15.49
C PHE A 171 -6.72 14.81 14.03
N PHE A 172 -7.83 14.85 13.31
CA PHE A 172 -7.93 14.45 11.91
C PHE A 172 -8.09 15.64 10.95
N GLU A 173 -7.87 16.86 11.44
CA GLU A 173 -7.98 18.10 10.68
C GLU A 173 -6.62 18.78 10.46
N GLN A 174 -6.41 19.37 9.29
CA GLN A 174 -5.18 20.09 8.97
C GLN A 174 -4.92 21.27 9.91
N ASN A 175 -5.97 22.03 10.28
CA ASN A 175 -5.85 23.21 11.11
C ASN A 175 -5.32 22.88 12.51
N PHE A 176 -5.75 21.76 13.10
CA PHE A 176 -5.21 21.28 14.37
C PHE A 176 -3.70 21.04 14.27
N TRP A 177 -3.25 20.25 13.30
CA TRP A 177 -1.83 19.95 13.12
C TRP A 177 -1.00 21.19 12.78
N TYR A 178 -1.57 22.16 12.07
CA TYR A 178 -0.91 23.44 11.84
C TYR A 178 -0.79 24.25 13.13
N THR A 179 -1.82 24.27 13.99
CA THR A 179 -1.74 24.88 15.34
C THR A 179 -0.69 24.20 16.19
N ILE A 180 -0.66 22.86 16.26
CA ILE A 180 0.37 22.12 17.00
C ILE A 180 1.76 22.45 16.44
N SER A 181 1.93 22.55 15.13
CA SER A 181 3.20 22.98 14.54
C SER A 181 3.62 24.39 14.95
N ARG A 182 2.68 25.29 15.23
CA ARG A 182 2.98 26.63 15.77
C ARG A 182 3.43 26.54 17.23
N VAL A 183 2.81 25.68 18.03
CA VAL A 183 3.25 25.42 19.41
C VAL A 183 4.69 24.91 19.42
N ILE A 184 5.02 23.93 18.58
CA ILE A 184 6.37 23.35 18.47
C ILE A 184 7.42 24.36 17.99
N ARG A 185 7.02 25.38 17.23
CA ARG A 185 7.96 26.39 16.69
C ARG A 185 7.98 27.70 17.49
N GLY A 186 7.10 27.83 18.47
CA GLY A 186 7.00 29.00 19.34
C GLY A 186 7.94 28.88 20.53
N SER A 187 7.61 29.62 21.58
CA SER A 187 8.27 29.60 22.88
C SER A 187 7.29 29.17 23.97
N SER A 188 7.82 28.84 25.16
CA SER A 188 7.01 28.43 26.33
C SER A 188 5.90 29.42 26.67
N ASN A 189 6.15 30.73 26.49
CA ASN A 189 5.19 31.80 26.81
C ASN A 189 4.04 31.88 25.79
N GLU A 190 4.21 31.36 24.57
CA GLU A 190 3.23 31.42 23.50
C GLU A 190 2.32 30.20 23.44
N VAL A 191 2.70 29.08 24.09
CA VAL A 191 1.94 27.82 24.07
C VAL A 191 0.47 28.04 24.46
N ARG A 192 0.25 28.72 25.59
CA ARG A 192 -1.09 28.99 26.12
C ARG A 192 -1.90 29.87 25.16
N SER A 193 -1.32 30.96 24.65
CA SER A 193 -2.03 31.89 23.78
C SER A 193 -2.39 31.26 22.43
N ILE A 194 -1.49 30.45 21.85
CA ILE A 194 -1.73 29.74 20.58
C ILE A 194 -2.89 28.75 20.71
N LEU A 195 -2.88 27.92 21.76
CA LEU A 195 -3.92 26.89 21.95
C LEU A 195 -5.27 27.50 22.34
N GLN A 196 -5.26 28.57 23.15
CA GLN A 196 -6.49 29.29 23.49
C GLN A 196 -7.11 29.96 22.26
N ALA A 197 -6.31 30.63 21.44
CA ALA A 197 -6.79 31.24 20.19
C ALA A 197 -7.36 30.20 19.21
N TYR A 198 -6.86 28.96 19.20
CA TYR A 198 -7.43 27.88 18.40
C TYR A 198 -8.82 27.47 18.91
N LYS A 199 -9.00 27.37 20.24
CA LYS A 199 -10.30 27.08 20.85
C LYS A 199 -11.30 28.20 20.60
N ASP A 200 -10.89 29.46 20.73
CA ASP A 200 -11.77 30.61 20.55
C ASP A 200 -12.34 30.70 19.13
N LYS A 201 -11.55 30.33 18.11
CA LYS A 201 -12.01 30.26 16.71
C LYS A 201 -13.01 29.14 16.43
N LYS A 202 -13.22 28.21 17.37
CA LYS A 202 -14.09 27.04 17.21
C LYS A 202 -15.27 27.00 18.20
N LYS A 203 -15.60 28.14 18.83
CA LYS A 203 -16.60 28.26 19.90
C LYS A 203 -18.03 27.81 19.57
N GLU A 204 -18.38 27.57 18.30
CA GLU A 204 -19.75 27.20 17.87
C GLU A 204 -20.08 25.69 17.93
N ARG A 205 -19.21 24.82 18.47
CA ARG A 205 -19.48 23.37 18.54
C ARG A 205 -20.32 22.97 19.76
N PRO A 206 -21.19 21.94 19.65
CA PRO A 206 -21.93 21.38 20.79
C PRO A 206 -21.01 20.97 21.94
N ALA A 207 -21.47 21.17 23.18
CA ALA A 207 -20.75 20.77 24.39
C ALA A 207 -20.40 19.27 24.34
N GLY A 208 -19.13 18.93 24.63
CA GLY A 208 -18.60 17.56 24.55
C GLY A 208 -17.73 17.24 23.33
N GLN A 209 -17.70 18.11 22.31
CA GLN A 209 -16.79 17.98 21.15
C GLN A 209 -15.62 18.98 21.17
N ASN A 210 -15.51 19.74 22.25
CA ASN A 210 -14.49 20.78 22.40
C ASN A 210 -13.18 20.21 22.92
N LEU A 211 -12.09 20.65 22.30
CA LEU A 211 -10.74 20.28 22.69
C LEU A 211 -10.45 20.76 24.12
N ASP A 212 -9.99 19.85 24.98
CA ASP A 212 -9.55 20.16 26.34
C ASP A 212 -8.18 20.84 26.31
N VAL A 213 -8.19 22.16 26.05
CA VAL A 213 -6.97 22.97 25.94
C VAL A 213 -6.18 23.00 27.24
N ALA A 214 -6.85 22.96 28.40
CA ALA A 214 -6.16 22.96 29.69
C ALA A 214 -5.29 21.70 29.85
N GLN A 215 -5.87 20.53 29.55
CA GLN A 215 -5.10 19.29 29.56
C GLN A 215 -4.03 19.25 28.48
N LEU A 216 -4.30 19.79 27.29
CA LEU A 216 -3.31 19.83 26.22
C LEU A 216 -2.09 20.68 26.61
N ILE A 217 -2.29 21.81 27.31
CA ILE A 217 -1.21 22.63 27.86
C ILE A 217 -0.44 21.86 28.93
N SER A 218 -1.15 21.17 29.83
CA SER A 218 -0.53 20.38 30.90
C SER A 218 0.36 19.26 30.34
N SER A 219 -0.15 18.44 29.42
CA SER A 219 0.63 17.38 28.77
C SER A 219 1.80 17.94 27.96
N PHE A 220 1.67 19.15 27.39
CA PHE A 220 2.80 19.79 26.69
C PHE A 220 3.92 20.14 27.67
N ALA A 221 3.57 20.72 28.83
CA ALA A 221 4.54 21.06 29.86
C ALA A 221 5.26 19.82 30.39
N GLU A 222 4.52 18.75 30.68
CA GLU A 222 5.08 17.46 31.15
C GLU A 222 6.04 16.86 30.11
N LEU A 223 5.64 16.83 28.85
CA LEU A 223 6.48 16.33 27.77
C LEU A 223 7.72 17.21 27.56
N SER A 224 7.55 18.53 27.58
CA SER A 224 8.65 19.48 27.43
C SER A 224 9.67 19.31 28.56
N ALA A 225 9.22 19.06 29.79
CA ALA A 225 10.10 18.73 30.92
C ALA A 225 10.83 17.40 30.67
N THR A 226 10.12 16.35 30.24
CA THR A 226 10.71 15.05 29.88
C THR A 226 11.80 15.17 28.81
N MET A 227 11.65 16.11 27.88
CA MET A 227 12.59 16.36 26.79
C MET A 227 13.63 17.44 27.11
N ASN A 228 13.74 17.92 28.35
CA ASN A 228 14.65 19.00 28.76
C ASN A 228 14.53 20.26 27.87
N GLY A 229 13.30 20.63 27.48
CA GLY A 229 13.03 21.77 26.60
C GLY A 229 13.34 21.53 25.11
N ASN A 230 13.85 20.35 24.72
CA ASN A 230 14.14 20.00 23.32
C ASN A 230 12.88 19.74 22.47
N LEU A 231 11.70 20.17 22.92
CA LEU A 231 10.45 20.03 22.17
C LEU A 231 10.25 21.18 21.18
N PHE A 232 10.91 22.32 21.38
CA PHE A 232 10.83 23.46 20.45
C PHE A 232 11.74 23.28 19.22
N VAL A 233 11.38 23.92 18.11
CA VAL A 233 12.15 23.94 16.86
C VAL A 233 12.21 25.38 16.34
N PRO A 234 13.38 26.05 16.42
CA PRO A 234 13.50 27.43 15.97
C PRO A 234 13.46 27.50 14.43
N GLU A 235 12.90 28.60 13.91
CA GLU A 235 12.83 28.83 12.46
C GLU A 235 14.19 29.16 11.84
N ASN A 236 15.15 29.65 12.64
CA ASN A 236 16.51 30.01 12.20
C ASN A 236 16.54 30.88 10.92
N GLY A 237 15.60 31.83 10.81
CA GLY A 237 15.49 32.73 9.65
C GLY A 237 14.96 32.08 8.36
N LEU A 238 14.52 30.82 8.41
CA LEU A 238 13.93 30.14 7.26
C LEU A 238 12.63 30.82 6.84
N LYS A 239 12.53 31.25 5.58
CA LYS A 239 11.33 31.89 5.03
C LYS A 239 10.66 31.02 3.96
N ASN A 240 9.37 31.22 3.73
CA ASN A 240 8.57 30.56 2.68
C ASN A 240 8.34 29.05 2.87
N TYR A 241 8.45 28.52 4.10
CA TYR A 241 8.13 27.13 4.41
C TYR A 241 6.63 26.89 4.65
N GLY A 242 5.85 27.95 4.95
CA GLY A 242 4.50 27.85 5.51
C GLY A 242 3.54 26.98 4.70
N GLN A 243 3.52 27.12 3.37
CA GLN A 243 2.67 26.30 2.50
C GLN A 243 3.09 24.82 2.48
N SER A 244 4.41 24.56 2.45
CA SER A 244 4.94 23.20 2.50
C SER A 244 4.62 22.53 3.84
N LEU A 245 4.73 23.27 4.94
CA LEU A 245 4.36 22.81 6.28
C LEU A 245 2.87 22.53 6.37
N SER A 246 2.02 23.44 5.89
CA SER A 246 0.57 23.28 5.86
C SER A 246 0.13 22.02 5.11
N THR A 247 0.72 21.75 3.94
CA THR A 247 0.47 20.50 3.19
C THR A 247 0.94 19.26 3.96
N ALA A 248 2.08 19.37 4.64
CA ALA A 248 2.61 18.27 5.44
C ALA A 248 1.69 17.97 6.65
N CYS A 249 1.13 18.99 7.30
CA CYS A 249 0.08 18.86 8.32
C CYS A 249 -1.18 18.14 7.78
N GLU A 250 -1.65 18.46 6.57
CA GLU A 250 -2.75 17.74 5.92
C GLU A 250 -2.43 16.24 5.72
N THR A 251 -1.19 15.96 5.35
CA THR A 251 -0.70 14.58 5.16
C THR A 251 -0.67 13.82 6.49
N VAL A 252 -0.22 14.46 7.58
CA VAL A 252 -0.24 13.86 8.92
C VAL A 252 -1.68 13.60 9.38
N ALA A 253 -2.57 14.60 9.30
CA ALA A 253 -3.99 14.45 9.64
C ALA A 253 -4.65 13.27 8.89
N THR A 254 -4.37 13.17 7.58
CA THR A 254 -4.84 12.06 6.74
C THR A 254 -4.26 10.72 7.17
N THR A 255 -2.99 10.69 7.58
CA THR A 255 -2.32 9.48 8.05
C THR A 255 -2.96 8.96 9.33
N TYR A 256 -3.27 9.83 10.31
CA TYR A 256 -3.98 9.45 11.54
C TYR A 256 -5.37 8.90 11.24
N ASN A 257 -6.12 9.56 10.35
CA ASN A 257 -7.46 9.09 9.95
C ASN A 257 -7.39 7.70 9.29
N ASN A 258 -6.50 7.53 8.31
CA ASN A 258 -6.37 6.26 7.59
C ASN A 258 -5.83 5.13 8.48
N TYR A 259 -5.01 5.46 9.49
CA TYR A 259 -4.47 4.48 10.41
C TYR A 259 -5.56 3.64 11.08
N TYR A 260 -6.56 4.30 11.67
CA TYR A 260 -7.66 3.60 12.34
C TYR A 260 -8.52 2.83 11.34
N ILE A 261 -8.88 3.45 10.21
CA ILE A 261 -9.77 2.88 9.19
C ILE A 261 -9.17 1.66 8.49
N GLU A 262 -7.85 1.64 8.25
CA GLU A 262 -7.22 0.59 7.46
C GLU A 262 -6.72 -0.60 8.31
N ASN A 263 -6.56 -0.43 9.62
CA ASN A 263 -5.91 -1.43 10.46
C ASN A 263 -6.84 -2.13 11.47
N PHE A 264 -7.98 -1.54 11.85
CA PHE A 264 -8.80 -2.08 12.95
C PHE A 264 -9.25 -3.53 12.74
N GLU A 265 -9.77 -3.88 11.55
CA GLU A 265 -10.24 -5.23 11.21
C GLU A 265 -9.12 -6.26 11.44
N ASN A 266 -7.92 -5.95 10.92
CA ASN A 266 -6.79 -6.84 11.01
C ASN A 266 -6.24 -6.97 12.44
N ILE A 267 -6.21 -5.87 13.20
CA ILE A 267 -5.74 -5.91 14.60
C ILE A 267 -6.66 -6.81 15.43
N ILE A 268 -7.97 -6.58 15.36
CA ILE A 268 -8.97 -7.32 16.13
C ILE A 268 -9.03 -8.78 15.69
N CYS A 269 -9.02 -9.08 14.39
CA CYS A 269 -8.99 -10.47 13.92
C CYS A 269 -7.73 -11.20 14.37
N ASN A 270 -6.55 -10.55 14.36
CA ASN A 270 -5.31 -11.18 14.83
C ASN A 270 -5.33 -11.45 16.34
N TYR A 271 -6.06 -10.65 17.12
CA TYR A 271 -6.29 -10.93 18.55
C TYR A 271 -7.03 -12.25 18.76
N PHE A 272 -8.14 -12.47 18.06
CA PHE A 272 -8.86 -13.76 18.13
C PHE A 272 -8.05 -14.93 17.59
N ILE A 273 -7.31 -14.74 16.50
CA ILE A 273 -6.41 -15.78 15.96
C ILE A 273 -5.35 -16.17 16.98
N TYR A 274 -4.76 -15.18 17.66
CA TYR A 274 -3.78 -15.41 18.72
C TYR A 274 -4.41 -16.16 19.90
N ALA A 275 -5.52 -15.67 20.45
CA ALA A 275 -6.21 -16.29 21.58
C ALA A 275 -6.59 -17.76 21.30
N LEU A 276 -7.17 -18.04 20.12
CA LEU A 276 -7.51 -19.39 19.69
C LEU A 276 -6.27 -20.27 19.50
N LYS A 277 -5.17 -19.73 18.94
CA LYS A 277 -3.96 -20.51 18.72
C LYS A 277 -3.25 -20.86 20.03
N THR A 278 -3.32 -19.97 21.02
CA THR A 278 -2.78 -20.21 22.35
C THR A 278 -3.62 -21.24 23.12
N LYS A 279 -4.96 -21.18 23.04
CA LYS A 279 -5.84 -22.16 23.69
C LYS A 279 -5.80 -23.53 23.01
N TYR A 280 -5.77 -23.55 21.68
CA TYR A 280 -5.82 -24.77 20.86
C TYR A 280 -4.56 -24.90 19.99
N ALA A 281 -3.43 -25.19 20.63
CA ALA A 281 -2.11 -25.26 19.98
C ALA A 281 -2.06 -26.26 18.79
N ASN A 282 -2.83 -27.35 18.85
CA ASN A 282 -2.88 -28.35 17.79
C ASN A 282 -3.79 -27.99 16.61
N ALA A 283 -4.69 -27.01 16.79
CA ALA A 283 -5.62 -26.61 15.74
C ALA A 283 -4.88 -25.98 14.54
N LYS A 284 -5.31 -26.37 13.34
CA LYS A 284 -4.75 -25.88 12.07
C LYS A 284 -5.04 -24.39 11.94
N VAL A 285 -4.01 -23.58 11.70
CA VAL A 285 -4.12 -22.11 11.53
C VAL A 285 -5.10 -21.74 10.41
N GLY A 286 -5.22 -22.56 9.37
CA GLY A 286 -6.20 -22.37 8.30
C GLY A 286 -7.65 -22.46 8.79
N SER A 287 -7.95 -23.41 9.67
CA SER A 287 -9.28 -23.58 10.29
C SER A 287 -9.59 -22.40 11.20
N ILE A 288 -8.64 -22.01 12.07
CA ILE A 288 -8.76 -20.83 12.95
C ILE A 288 -9.06 -19.56 12.15
N LYS A 289 -8.29 -19.31 11.08
CA LYS A 289 -8.52 -18.13 10.23
C LYS A 289 -9.89 -18.17 9.57
N LYS A 290 -10.36 -19.33 9.14
CA LYS A 290 -11.68 -19.48 8.53
C LYS A 290 -12.79 -19.16 9.55
N LEU A 291 -12.70 -19.69 10.77
CA LEU A 291 -13.61 -19.38 11.87
C LEU A 291 -13.62 -17.87 12.16
N VAL A 292 -12.45 -17.25 12.29
CA VAL A 292 -12.37 -15.82 12.61
C VAL A 292 -12.96 -14.94 11.51
N TYR A 293 -12.56 -15.14 10.25
CA TYR A 293 -13.00 -14.26 9.16
C TYR A 293 -14.43 -14.53 8.65
N ASN A 294 -14.97 -15.73 8.86
CA ASN A 294 -16.31 -16.09 8.37
C ASN A 294 -17.39 -16.06 9.46
N HIS A 295 -17.02 -16.02 10.73
CA HIS A 295 -17.98 -16.00 11.83
C HIS A 295 -17.66 -14.89 12.84
N VAL A 296 -16.52 -14.97 13.54
CA VAL A 296 -16.17 -14.01 14.61
C VAL A 296 -16.18 -12.56 14.12
N TYR A 297 -15.71 -12.32 12.90
CA TYR A 297 -15.72 -11.00 12.27
C TYR A 297 -17.14 -10.39 12.26
N ASP A 298 -18.14 -11.14 11.79
CA ASP A 298 -19.50 -10.62 11.69
C ASP A 298 -20.15 -10.50 13.10
N GLN A 299 -19.80 -11.39 14.05
CA GLN A 299 -20.26 -11.30 15.45
C GLN A 299 -19.75 -10.04 16.18
N VAL A 300 -18.51 -9.63 15.90
CA VAL A 300 -17.87 -8.47 16.54
C VAL A 300 -18.31 -7.17 15.89
N PHE A 301 -18.40 -7.12 14.55
CA PHE A 301 -18.57 -5.86 13.83
C PHE A 301 -19.99 -5.60 13.31
N THR A 302 -20.82 -6.64 13.15
CA THR A 302 -22.08 -6.52 12.40
C THR A 302 -23.29 -6.87 13.25
N HIS A 303 -23.32 -8.07 13.83
CA HIS A 303 -24.51 -8.57 14.53
C HIS A 303 -24.64 -7.95 15.93
N PRO A 304 -25.83 -7.50 16.35
CA PRO A 304 -26.07 -7.03 17.72
C PRO A 304 -25.99 -8.17 18.75
N GLN A 305 -26.52 -9.34 18.41
CA GLN A 305 -26.52 -10.53 19.26
C GLN A 305 -25.51 -11.58 18.79
N LEU A 306 -25.11 -12.46 19.70
CA LEU A 306 -24.28 -13.63 19.36
C LEU A 306 -25.13 -14.68 18.65
N SER A 307 -24.57 -15.30 17.61
CA SER A 307 -25.16 -16.45 16.94
C SER A 307 -24.27 -17.68 17.10
N SER A 308 -24.86 -18.87 17.00
CA SER A 308 -24.09 -20.12 17.01
C SER A 308 -23.08 -20.20 15.86
N ILE A 309 -22.00 -20.95 16.10
CA ILE A 309 -20.98 -21.22 15.08
C ILE A 309 -21.59 -22.15 14.02
N PRO A 310 -21.55 -21.79 12.73
CA PRO A 310 -22.06 -22.65 11.66
C PRO A 310 -21.43 -24.05 11.66
N VAL A 311 -22.26 -25.08 11.43
CA VAL A 311 -21.84 -26.50 11.43
C VAL A 311 -20.75 -26.77 10.39
N ASP A 312 -20.82 -26.11 9.23
CA ASP A 312 -19.80 -26.24 8.18
C ASP A 312 -18.43 -25.72 8.66
N ILE A 313 -18.39 -24.73 9.55
CA ILE A 313 -17.15 -24.20 10.14
C ILE A 313 -16.64 -25.14 11.24
N LEU A 314 -17.54 -25.69 12.07
CA LEU A 314 -17.19 -26.65 13.11
C LEU A 314 -16.53 -27.91 12.55
N ALA A 315 -16.97 -28.38 11.37
CA ALA A 315 -16.39 -29.53 10.66
C ALA A 315 -14.89 -29.39 10.30
N PHE A 316 -14.27 -28.22 10.46
CA PHE A 316 -12.81 -28.03 10.26
C PHE A 316 -11.97 -28.28 11.52
N PHE A 317 -12.60 -28.57 12.64
CA PHE A 317 -11.97 -28.80 13.94
C PHE A 317 -12.25 -30.22 14.43
N ASP A 318 -11.38 -30.72 15.29
CA ASP A 318 -11.62 -32.00 15.98
C ASP A 318 -12.86 -31.84 16.90
N PRO A 319 -13.68 -32.88 17.10
CA PRO A 319 -14.95 -32.77 17.84
C PRO A 319 -14.81 -32.12 19.22
N ASP A 320 -13.78 -32.47 19.97
CA ASP A 320 -13.50 -31.91 21.30
C ASP A 320 -13.19 -30.41 21.26
N VAL A 321 -12.48 -29.96 20.22
CA VAL A 321 -12.22 -28.53 20.01
C VAL A 321 -13.52 -27.85 19.60
N GLY A 322 -14.25 -28.43 18.64
CA GLY A 322 -15.52 -27.92 18.12
C GLY A 322 -16.53 -27.65 19.23
N ASN A 323 -16.73 -28.60 20.14
CA ASN A 323 -17.69 -28.52 21.25
C ASN A 323 -17.35 -27.41 22.26
N ASN A 324 -16.06 -27.06 22.39
CA ASN A 324 -15.58 -26.06 23.35
C ASN A 324 -15.35 -24.67 22.75
N LEU A 325 -15.50 -24.50 21.43
CA LEU A 325 -15.20 -23.22 20.77
C LEU A 325 -16.14 -22.09 21.22
N THR A 326 -17.44 -22.38 21.32
CA THR A 326 -18.45 -21.37 21.68
C THR A 326 -18.22 -20.84 23.10
N SER A 327 -18.06 -21.73 24.08
CA SER A 327 -17.83 -21.33 25.49
C SER A 327 -16.54 -20.54 25.68
N PHE A 328 -15.52 -20.79 24.85
CA PHE A 328 -14.29 -20.01 24.85
C PHE A 328 -14.42 -18.66 24.12
N LEU A 329 -15.11 -18.61 22.98
CA LEU A 329 -15.18 -17.43 22.13
C LEU A 329 -16.19 -16.39 22.58
N ASP A 330 -17.36 -16.81 23.06
CA ASP A 330 -18.45 -15.88 23.39
C ASP A 330 -18.03 -14.84 24.45
N PRO A 331 -17.34 -15.21 25.55
CA PRO A 331 -16.83 -14.23 26.50
C PRO A 331 -15.83 -13.25 25.87
N LEU A 332 -14.92 -13.74 25.03
CA LEU A 332 -13.91 -12.90 24.36
C LEU A 332 -14.55 -11.94 23.34
N ILE A 333 -15.55 -12.41 22.61
CA ILE A 333 -16.31 -11.59 21.66
C ILE A 333 -17.04 -10.51 22.43
N LEU A 334 -17.72 -10.86 23.52
CA LEU A 334 -18.46 -9.91 24.35
C LEU A 334 -17.55 -8.86 24.98
N GLU A 335 -16.38 -9.24 25.51
CA GLU A 335 -15.39 -8.31 26.02
C GLU A 335 -14.95 -7.27 24.99
N VAL A 336 -14.67 -7.70 23.76
CA VAL A 336 -14.28 -6.80 22.67
C VAL A 336 -15.47 -5.92 22.24
N LYS A 337 -16.64 -6.53 22.08
CA LYS A 337 -17.84 -5.89 21.56
C LYS A 337 -18.41 -4.83 22.50
N ASN A 338 -18.39 -5.08 23.82
CA ASN A 338 -18.84 -4.11 24.83
C ASN A 338 -18.01 -2.81 24.84
N ARG A 339 -16.86 -2.80 24.17
CA ARG A 339 -15.99 -1.63 24.02
C ARG A 339 -16.16 -0.92 22.67
N ILE A 340 -17.04 -1.43 21.80
CA ILE A 340 -17.42 -0.80 20.53
C ILE A 340 -18.69 0.02 20.77
N SER A 341 -18.58 1.34 20.65
CA SER A 341 -19.68 2.26 21.02
C SER A 341 -20.88 2.23 20.07
N THR A 342 -20.72 1.76 18.82
CA THR A 342 -21.77 1.74 17.80
C THR A 342 -21.64 0.56 16.86
N LEU A 343 -22.74 -0.17 16.63
CA LEU A 343 -22.85 -1.26 15.64
C LEU A 343 -23.92 -0.91 14.58
N PRO A 344 -23.75 -1.32 13.31
CA PRO A 344 -22.58 -2.01 12.76
C PRO A 344 -21.35 -1.09 12.62
N LEU A 345 -20.18 -1.62 12.91
CA LEU A 345 -18.92 -0.91 12.74
C LEU A 345 -18.38 -1.13 11.32
N SER A 346 -18.28 -0.05 10.55
CA SER A 346 -17.80 -0.09 9.17
C SER A 346 -16.67 0.92 8.97
N LYS A 347 -15.94 0.79 7.85
CA LYS A 347 -14.94 1.79 7.46
C LYS A 347 -15.54 3.18 7.26
N GLU A 348 -16.83 3.26 6.96
CA GLU A 348 -17.55 4.52 6.76
C GLU A 348 -17.92 5.16 8.09
N SER A 349 -18.51 4.40 9.02
CA SER A 349 -18.82 4.91 10.36
C SER A 349 -17.55 5.33 11.11
N LEU A 350 -16.46 4.57 10.99
CA LEU A 350 -15.15 4.96 11.54
C LEU A 350 -14.51 6.16 10.84
N ASN A 351 -14.85 6.46 9.60
CA ASN A 351 -14.30 7.65 8.93
C ASN A 351 -14.89 8.94 9.54
N ASN A 352 -16.08 8.89 10.12
CA ASN A 352 -16.68 10.01 10.85
C ASN A 352 -16.01 10.22 12.21
N GLU A 353 -15.86 9.14 12.99
CA GLU A 353 -15.35 9.19 14.35
C GLU A 353 -14.26 8.11 14.58
N PRO A 354 -13.02 8.34 14.08
CA PRO A 354 -12.00 7.29 14.08
C PRO A 354 -11.60 6.83 15.49
N PHE A 355 -11.68 7.70 16.51
CA PHE A 355 -11.34 7.32 17.88
C PHE A 355 -12.33 6.37 18.56
N LYS A 356 -13.52 6.13 18.00
CA LYS A 356 -14.47 5.14 18.54
C LYS A 356 -13.89 3.72 18.65
N ILE A 357 -12.87 3.40 17.86
CA ILE A 357 -12.20 2.09 17.93
C ILE A 357 -11.06 2.05 18.95
N LEU A 358 -10.57 3.20 19.40
CA LEU A 358 -9.41 3.29 20.28
C LEU A 358 -9.57 2.52 21.60
N PRO A 359 -10.74 2.51 22.28
CA PRO A 359 -10.93 1.73 23.51
C PRO A 359 -10.63 0.24 23.33
N VAL A 360 -11.10 -0.35 22.21
CA VAL A 360 -10.83 -1.76 21.88
C VAL A 360 -9.35 -1.99 21.58
N LEU A 361 -8.73 -1.11 20.79
CA LEU A 361 -7.31 -1.22 20.45
C LEU A 361 -6.44 -1.13 21.70
N ARG A 362 -6.74 -0.21 22.62
CA ARG A 362 -6.05 -0.05 23.90
C ARG A 362 -6.24 -1.27 24.79
N TYR A 363 -7.46 -1.83 24.86
CA TYR A 363 -7.74 -3.05 25.61
C TYR A 363 -6.88 -4.22 25.15
N ILE A 364 -6.87 -4.49 23.84
CA ILE A 364 -6.08 -5.58 23.26
C ILE A 364 -4.59 -5.36 23.51
N LEU A 365 -4.08 -4.14 23.30
CA LEU A 365 -2.67 -3.85 23.49
C LEU A 365 -2.24 -3.99 24.95
N LYS A 366 -3.09 -3.55 25.91
CA LYS A 366 -2.86 -3.76 27.34
C LYS A 366 -2.75 -5.25 27.68
N LYS A 367 -3.66 -6.09 27.19
CA LYS A 367 -3.57 -7.55 27.36
C LYS A 367 -2.26 -8.12 26.82
N TYR A 368 -1.75 -7.58 25.71
CA TYR A 368 -0.44 -7.99 25.19
C TYR A 368 0.69 -7.52 26.10
N ASP A 369 0.69 -6.27 26.55
CA ASP A 369 1.70 -5.76 27.48
C ASP A 369 1.74 -6.60 28.77
N ASP A 370 0.59 -7.00 29.32
CA ASP A 370 0.50 -7.91 30.48
C ASP A 370 1.18 -9.28 30.21
N ILE A 371 0.98 -9.85 29.02
CA ILE A 371 1.62 -11.12 28.62
C ILE A 371 3.14 -10.97 28.53
N TYR A 372 3.62 -9.86 27.96
CA TYR A 372 5.06 -9.58 27.85
C TYR A 372 5.69 -9.42 29.24
N ASN A 373 5.04 -8.67 30.12
CA ASN A 373 5.51 -8.47 31.50
C ASN A 373 5.54 -9.81 32.26
N ALA A 374 4.50 -10.63 32.15
CA ALA A 374 4.45 -11.94 32.79
C ALA A 374 5.57 -12.87 32.33
N GLN A 375 5.94 -12.84 31.04
CA GLN A 375 7.06 -13.64 30.52
C GLN A 375 8.43 -13.09 30.94
N ALA A 376 8.59 -11.77 31.05
CA ALA A 376 9.85 -11.17 31.52
C ALA A 376 10.17 -11.55 32.97
N THR A 377 9.15 -11.75 33.81
CA THR A 377 9.32 -12.20 35.20
C THR A 377 9.65 -13.69 35.31
N GLN A 378 9.40 -14.51 34.28
CA GLN A 378 9.62 -15.96 34.28
C GLN A 378 11.01 -16.39 33.74
N ASN A 379 12.03 -15.53 33.85
CA ASN A 379 13.36 -15.66 33.22
C ASN A 379 14.21 -16.91 33.60
N GLU A 380 13.65 -17.92 34.28
CA GLU A 380 14.37 -19.14 34.70
C GLU A 380 13.91 -20.45 34.03
N LYS A 381 12.89 -20.45 33.15
CA LYS A 381 12.44 -21.69 32.47
C LYS A 381 12.97 -21.84 31.04
N ILE A 382 13.36 -23.08 30.72
CA ILE A 382 13.90 -23.57 29.43
C ILE A 382 13.07 -23.03 28.25
N ASP A 383 13.75 -22.50 27.22
CA ASP A 383 13.16 -21.83 26.04
C ASP A 383 12.12 -22.65 25.27
N SER A 384 12.06 -23.98 25.47
CA SER A 384 11.10 -24.87 24.82
C SER A 384 9.67 -24.80 25.39
N MET A 385 9.45 -24.18 26.55
CA MET A 385 8.12 -24.06 27.19
C MET A 385 7.48 -22.65 27.10
N LYS A 386 8.14 -21.67 26.49
CA LYS A 386 7.60 -20.30 26.39
C LYS A 386 6.47 -20.25 25.35
N SER A 387 5.28 -19.84 25.77
CA SER A 387 4.16 -19.59 24.86
C SER A 387 4.55 -18.50 23.84
N PRO A 388 4.13 -18.62 22.57
CA PRO A 388 4.50 -17.65 21.55
C PRO A 388 3.94 -16.28 21.91
N LEU A 389 4.78 -15.25 21.87
CA LEU A 389 4.36 -13.88 22.19
C LEU A 389 3.44 -13.28 21.11
N PRO A 390 2.41 -12.51 21.50
CA PRO A 390 1.56 -11.83 20.54
C PRO A 390 2.32 -10.70 19.84
N ARG A 391 2.05 -10.48 18.55
CA ARG A 391 2.65 -9.37 17.83
C ARG A 391 2.00 -8.04 18.24
N ARG A 392 2.72 -7.21 19.00
CA ARG A 392 2.30 -5.85 19.37
C ARG A 392 2.09 -4.93 18.15
N PHE A 393 1.19 -3.97 18.30
CA PHE A 393 0.84 -2.93 17.32
C PHE A 393 0.82 -1.54 17.99
N SER A 394 0.98 -0.47 17.22
CA SER A 394 0.91 0.91 17.77
C SER A 394 -0.56 1.32 18.01
N LEU A 395 -0.84 2.32 18.86
CA LEU A 395 -2.19 2.89 18.96
C LEU A 395 -2.44 4.05 17.97
N PHE A 396 -1.38 4.52 17.33
CA PHE A 396 -1.34 5.67 16.43
C PHE A 396 -0.16 5.56 15.46
N PRO A 397 -0.07 6.41 14.42
CA PRO A 397 1.10 6.50 13.57
C PRO A 397 2.37 6.90 14.35
N ASN A 398 3.44 6.13 14.18
CA ASN A 398 4.75 6.50 14.69
C ASN A 398 5.36 7.62 13.84
N PRO A 399 6.05 8.60 14.44
CA PRO A 399 6.74 9.64 13.68
C PRO A 399 7.90 9.04 12.86
N SER A 400 8.19 9.65 11.71
CA SER A 400 9.21 9.15 10.79
C SER A 400 10.52 9.92 10.90
N LEU A 401 11.64 9.20 11.09
CA LEU A 401 13.01 9.73 11.06
C LEU A 401 13.50 10.04 9.63
N HIS A 402 12.79 9.53 8.62
CA HIS A 402 13.26 9.56 7.25
C HIS A 402 13.11 10.94 6.61
N TRP A 403 14.10 11.31 5.79
CA TRP A 403 14.04 12.47 4.91
C TRP A 403 12.69 12.59 4.16
N ARG A 404 12.09 13.79 4.20
CA ARG A 404 10.71 14.04 3.78
C ARG A 404 10.62 14.67 2.39
N PHE A 405 9.47 14.47 1.76
CA PHE A 405 9.07 15.23 0.59
C PHE A 405 8.34 16.50 1.04
N ILE A 406 8.62 17.61 0.37
CA ILE A 406 7.85 18.86 0.48
C ILE A 406 7.05 19.06 -0.80
N LYS A 407 5.85 19.65 -0.68
CA LYS A 407 5.06 20.04 -1.84
C LYS A 407 5.50 21.41 -2.34
N ILE A 408 5.68 21.51 -3.65
CA ILE A 408 5.82 22.77 -4.39
C ILE A 408 4.56 22.92 -5.24
N ASP A 409 3.85 24.02 -5.04
CA ASP A 409 2.67 24.41 -5.79
C ASP A 409 2.72 25.91 -6.07
N SER A 410 1.66 26.46 -6.63
CA SER A 410 1.59 27.86 -7.01
C SER A 410 1.78 28.86 -5.88
N GLN A 411 1.56 28.46 -4.62
CA GLN A 411 1.66 29.38 -3.48
C GLN A 411 3.10 29.52 -2.98
N ASN A 412 3.99 28.58 -3.28
CA ASN A 412 5.39 28.61 -2.81
C ASN A 412 6.43 28.46 -3.91
N LEU A 413 6.04 28.27 -5.18
CA LEU A 413 6.97 28.12 -6.30
C LEU A 413 7.95 29.31 -6.38
N SER A 414 7.46 30.55 -6.47
CA SER A 414 8.31 31.74 -6.59
C SER A 414 9.14 32.00 -5.32
N GLY A 415 8.62 31.60 -4.15
CA GLY A 415 9.34 31.67 -2.90
C GLY A 415 10.56 30.74 -2.87
N ILE A 416 10.48 29.56 -3.50
CA ILE A 416 11.59 28.58 -3.55
C ILE A 416 12.47 28.80 -4.79
N PHE A 417 11.87 29.20 -5.90
CA PHE A 417 12.50 29.47 -7.19
C PHE A 417 12.19 30.91 -7.59
N PRO A 418 13.04 31.88 -7.21
CA PRO A 418 12.83 33.28 -7.55
C PRO A 418 12.67 33.50 -9.07
N ASP A 419 13.40 32.73 -9.87
CA ASP A 419 13.36 32.75 -11.34
C ASP A 419 11.96 32.40 -11.92
N ALA A 420 11.09 31.78 -11.13
CA ALA A 420 9.72 31.45 -11.53
C ALA A 420 8.76 32.64 -11.45
N LYS A 421 9.18 33.75 -10.81
CA LYS A 421 8.32 34.92 -10.61
C LYS A 421 8.10 35.62 -11.95
N GLN A 422 6.88 35.57 -12.45
CA GLN A 422 6.48 36.25 -13.68
C GLN A 422 5.17 37.01 -13.49
N ASN A 423 4.96 38.02 -14.33
CA ASN A 423 3.68 38.70 -14.40
C ASN A 423 2.67 37.84 -15.16
N LYS A 424 1.41 37.93 -14.71
CA LYS A 424 0.27 37.32 -15.39
C LYS A 424 0.01 38.08 -16.69
N GLN A 425 -0.17 37.36 -17.80
CA GLN A 425 -0.46 37.98 -19.09
C GLN A 425 -1.94 38.41 -19.19
N PRO A 426 -2.28 39.37 -20.07
CA PRO A 426 -3.68 39.74 -20.33
C PRO A 426 -4.49 38.51 -20.76
N ASN A 427 -5.70 38.35 -20.19
CA ASN A 427 -6.62 37.22 -20.45
C ASN A 427 -6.10 35.82 -20.07
N GLU A 428 -4.94 35.70 -19.42
CA GLU A 428 -4.42 34.43 -18.94
C GLU A 428 -5.22 33.97 -17.70
N SER A 429 -5.60 32.69 -17.62
CA SER A 429 -6.21 32.18 -16.39
C SER A 429 -5.15 32.07 -15.28
N SER A 430 -5.57 32.13 -14.01
CA SER A 430 -4.63 31.92 -12.89
C SER A 430 -4.00 30.53 -12.93
N PHE A 431 -4.71 29.55 -13.49
CA PHE A 431 -4.19 28.20 -13.69
C PHE A 431 -3.12 28.15 -14.78
N ASP A 432 -3.35 28.80 -15.92
CA ASP A 432 -2.40 28.79 -17.04
C ASP A 432 -1.13 29.58 -16.71
N HIS A 433 -1.28 30.70 -16.01
CA HIS A 433 -0.17 31.47 -15.46
C HIS A 433 0.75 30.59 -14.59
N GLN A 434 0.17 29.85 -13.65
CA GLN A 434 0.93 28.93 -12.81
C GLN A 434 1.59 27.82 -13.64
N GLN A 435 0.86 27.27 -14.61
CA GLN A 435 1.39 26.25 -15.51
C GLN A 435 2.61 26.74 -16.28
N ARG A 436 2.60 28.00 -16.75
CA ARG A 436 3.71 28.66 -17.43
C ARG A 436 4.92 28.84 -16.52
N CYS A 437 4.72 29.32 -15.30
CA CYS A 437 5.80 29.45 -14.31
C CYS A 437 6.46 28.10 -14.00
N PHE A 438 5.68 27.01 -13.88
CA PHE A 438 6.24 25.67 -13.75
C PHE A 438 7.02 25.23 -14.99
N TYR A 439 6.47 25.46 -16.19
CA TYR A 439 7.11 25.05 -17.44
C TYR A 439 8.48 25.71 -17.66
N GLN A 440 8.65 26.94 -17.20
CA GLN A 440 9.92 27.67 -17.31
C GLN A 440 10.98 27.20 -16.33
N MET A 441 10.58 26.64 -15.19
CA MET A 441 11.52 26.15 -14.16
C MET A 441 11.94 24.70 -14.37
N PHE A 442 11.10 23.91 -15.04
CA PHE A 442 11.29 22.47 -15.15
C PHE A 442 11.31 21.98 -16.59
N ASP A 443 12.23 21.07 -16.90
CA ASP A 443 12.40 20.43 -18.19
C ASP A 443 11.34 19.36 -18.43
N PHE A 444 10.14 19.79 -18.84
CA PHE A 444 9.02 18.92 -19.21
C PHE A 444 9.34 17.98 -20.39
N LYS A 445 10.42 18.20 -21.16
CA LYS A 445 10.88 17.24 -22.18
C LYS A 445 11.26 15.91 -21.57
N ARG A 446 11.75 15.90 -20.32
CA ARG A 446 11.99 14.67 -19.53
C ARG A 446 10.73 13.84 -19.29
N LEU A 447 9.56 14.46 -19.36
CA LEU A 447 8.25 13.82 -19.23
C LEU A 447 7.61 13.51 -20.59
N GLY A 448 8.31 13.78 -21.71
CA GLY A 448 7.81 13.57 -23.07
C GLY A 448 6.84 14.67 -23.54
N ILE A 449 6.99 15.89 -23.02
CA ILE A 449 6.22 17.08 -23.39
C ILE A 449 7.22 18.09 -23.97
N GLN A 450 7.12 18.39 -25.27
CA GLN A 450 8.21 19.04 -26.00
C GLN A 450 8.23 20.57 -25.87
N ASN A 451 7.05 21.18 -25.87
CA ASN A 451 6.84 22.62 -25.75
C ASN A 451 5.66 22.93 -24.82
N TYR A 452 5.43 24.23 -24.54
CA TYR A 452 4.38 24.67 -23.63
C TYR A 452 2.99 24.45 -24.22
N GLU A 453 2.84 24.59 -25.53
CA GLU A 453 1.58 24.34 -26.26
C GLU A 453 1.17 22.88 -26.13
N ASN A 454 2.12 21.93 -26.17
CA ASN A 454 1.86 20.52 -25.89
C ASN A 454 1.43 20.27 -24.45
N LEU A 455 1.88 21.09 -23.48
CA LEU A 455 1.47 20.98 -22.07
C LEU A 455 0.02 21.44 -21.92
N GLN A 456 -0.33 22.57 -22.54
CA GLN A 456 -1.68 23.13 -22.51
C GLN A 456 -2.70 22.22 -23.20
N ALA A 457 -2.34 21.64 -24.35
CA ALA A 457 -3.21 20.75 -25.11
C ALA A 457 -3.25 19.31 -24.57
N LEU A 458 -2.60 19.00 -23.44
CA LEU A 458 -2.62 17.65 -22.86
C LEU A 458 -4.04 17.12 -22.56
N PRO A 459 -4.98 17.92 -22.02
CA PRO A 459 -6.31 17.43 -21.70
C PRO A 459 -7.05 17.00 -22.95
N GLU A 460 -7.01 17.81 -24.00
CA GLU A 460 -7.72 17.57 -25.26
C GLU A 460 -7.05 16.45 -26.07
N GLN A 461 -5.71 16.44 -26.16
CA GLN A 461 -4.98 15.49 -27.03
C GLN A 461 -4.71 14.13 -26.37
N LYS A 462 -4.55 14.10 -25.05
CA LYS A 462 -4.04 12.92 -24.31
C LYS A 462 -4.89 12.55 -23.10
N GLU A 463 -6.01 13.23 -22.88
CA GLU A 463 -6.90 13.04 -21.74
C GLU A 463 -6.14 13.07 -20.40
N ARG A 464 -5.15 13.97 -20.31
CA ARG A 464 -4.26 14.13 -19.15
C ARG A 464 -4.13 15.60 -18.80
N MET A 465 -3.92 15.90 -17.54
CA MET A 465 -3.76 17.29 -17.09
C MET A 465 -2.63 17.37 -16.07
N PHE A 466 -1.69 18.29 -16.26
CA PHE A 466 -0.72 18.65 -15.22
C PHE A 466 -1.42 19.47 -14.14
N LEU A 467 -1.13 19.21 -12.86
CA LEU A 467 -1.87 19.80 -11.73
C LEU A 467 -1.15 20.99 -11.08
N ASN A 468 -0.19 21.61 -11.79
CA ASN A 468 0.59 22.76 -11.30
C ASN A 468 1.21 22.53 -9.92
N GLY A 469 1.76 21.33 -9.73
CA GLY A 469 2.41 20.97 -8.48
C GLY A 469 3.28 19.72 -8.59
N LEU A 470 4.22 19.62 -7.66
CA LEU A 470 5.08 18.46 -7.50
C LEU A 470 5.44 18.27 -6.02
N TYR A 471 5.84 17.06 -5.66
CA TYR A 471 6.52 16.81 -4.40
C TYR A 471 8.02 16.62 -4.68
N THR A 472 8.89 17.21 -3.88
CA THR A 472 10.35 16.98 -3.98
C THR A 472 10.96 16.74 -2.62
N ASP A 473 11.97 15.88 -2.56
CA ASP A 473 12.86 15.73 -1.40
C ASP A 473 14.26 16.31 -1.69
N GLY A 474 14.38 17.08 -2.77
CA GLY A 474 15.65 17.63 -3.28
C GLY A 474 16.44 16.65 -4.16
N TYR A 475 16.15 15.35 -4.10
CA TYR A 475 16.78 14.35 -4.96
C TYR A 475 15.83 13.86 -6.06
N THR A 476 14.57 13.64 -5.71
CA THR A 476 13.51 13.13 -6.58
C THR A 476 12.34 14.11 -6.62
N CYS A 477 11.81 14.38 -7.81
CA CYS A 477 10.52 15.04 -8.01
C CYS A 477 9.43 14.02 -8.32
N ARG A 478 8.24 14.21 -7.74
CA ARG A 478 7.00 13.52 -8.08
C ARG A 478 6.02 14.55 -8.64
N VAL A 479 5.97 14.65 -9.96
CA VAL A 479 5.18 15.64 -10.68
C VAL A 479 3.72 15.18 -10.73
N LEU A 480 2.79 16.08 -10.40
CA LEU A 480 1.37 15.75 -10.22
C LEU A 480 0.58 15.85 -11.53
N PHE A 481 -0.09 14.77 -11.90
CA PHE A 481 -0.97 14.71 -13.07
C PHE A 481 -2.33 14.12 -12.72
N ALA A 482 -3.31 14.36 -13.58
CA ALA A 482 -4.54 13.62 -13.66
C ALA A 482 -4.72 13.03 -15.06
N ARG A 483 -5.54 11.99 -15.17
CA ARG A 483 -5.99 11.41 -16.43
C ARG A 483 -7.48 11.07 -16.36
N LYS A 484 -8.17 11.15 -17.49
CA LYS A 484 -9.51 10.58 -17.61
C LYS A 484 -9.45 9.07 -17.38
N VAL A 485 -10.49 8.55 -16.73
CA VAL A 485 -10.73 7.13 -16.57
C VAL A 485 -12.04 6.85 -17.26
N LEU A 486 -11.97 6.18 -18.40
CA LEU A 486 -13.16 5.67 -19.03
C LEU A 486 -13.74 4.56 -18.14
N PRO A 487 -15.07 4.55 -17.90
CA PRO A 487 -15.69 3.39 -17.29
C PRO A 487 -15.34 2.16 -18.13
N SER A 488 -14.88 1.10 -17.46
CA SER A 488 -14.63 -0.18 -18.12
C SER A 488 -15.88 -0.59 -18.88
N PRO A 489 -15.80 -0.84 -20.20
CA PRO A 489 -16.91 -1.41 -20.96
C PRO A 489 -17.44 -2.67 -20.27
N PRO A 490 -18.74 -3.01 -20.39
CA PRO A 490 -19.27 -4.26 -19.86
C PRO A 490 -18.41 -5.48 -20.21
N GLU A 491 -17.84 -5.50 -21.41
CA GLU A 491 -16.94 -6.51 -21.95
C GLU A 491 -15.61 -6.64 -21.17
N GLU A 492 -15.12 -5.56 -20.55
CA GLU A 492 -13.92 -5.64 -19.70
C GLU A 492 -14.17 -6.44 -18.42
N LYS A 493 -15.41 -6.45 -17.91
CA LYS A 493 -15.81 -7.27 -16.75
C LYS A 493 -15.91 -8.75 -17.10
N ILE A 494 -16.19 -9.06 -18.36
CA ILE A 494 -16.23 -10.44 -18.87
C ILE A 494 -14.80 -10.97 -18.96
N ARG A 495 -14.56 -12.06 -18.24
CA ARG A 495 -13.31 -12.83 -18.32
C ARG A 495 -13.52 -13.96 -19.30
N LEU A 496 -12.64 -14.04 -20.30
CA LEU A 496 -12.56 -15.22 -21.13
C LEU A 496 -11.92 -16.36 -20.33
N GLU A 497 -12.43 -17.55 -20.56
CA GLU A 497 -11.94 -18.83 -20.07
C GLU A 497 -11.27 -19.58 -21.22
N LEU A 498 -10.70 -20.75 -20.94
CA LEU A 498 -10.01 -21.52 -21.97
C LEU A 498 -10.96 -21.95 -23.09
N ASP A 499 -12.18 -22.34 -22.72
CA ASP A 499 -13.23 -22.86 -23.59
C ASP A 499 -13.80 -21.81 -24.56
N ASP A 500 -13.48 -20.51 -24.36
CA ASP A 500 -13.91 -19.43 -25.26
C ASP A 500 -13.03 -19.30 -26.52
N LEU A 501 -11.91 -20.05 -26.58
CA LEU A 501 -10.92 -19.98 -27.66
C LEU A 501 -10.71 -21.36 -28.30
N SER A 502 -10.63 -21.40 -29.63
CA SER A 502 -10.23 -22.62 -30.36
C SER A 502 -8.72 -22.71 -30.57
N SER A 503 -8.24 -23.91 -30.89
CA SER A 503 -6.84 -24.16 -31.25
C SER A 503 -6.42 -23.33 -32.46
N GLU A 504 -7.26 -23.17 -33.50
CA GLU A 504 -6.93 -22.32 -34.65
C GLU A 504 -6.77 -20.86 -34.25
N GLU A 505 -7.68 -20.34 -33.42
CA GLU A 505 -7.64 -18.95 -32.95
C GLU A 505 -6.37 -18.68 -32.10
N VAL A 506 -6.03 -19.61 -31.22
CA VAL A 506 -4.82 -19.54 -30.40
C VAL A 506 -3.58 -19.54 -31.27
N ASN A 507 -3.48 -20.46 -32.22
CA ASN A 507 -2.31 -20.56 -33.11
C ASN A 507 -2.19 -19.38 -34.06
N LYS A 508 -3.31 -18.79 -34.49
CA LYS A 508 -3.35 -17.61 -35.38
C LYS A 508 -2.94 -16.33 -34.67
N HIS A 509 -3.41 -16.12 -33.45
CA HIS A 509 -3.30 -14.81 -32.77
C HIS A 509 -2.32 -14.78 -31.59
N PHE A 510 -1.95 -15.93 -31.02
CA PHE A 510 -1.23 -15.99 -29.75
C PHE A 510 -0.04 -16.97 -29.79
N ARG A 511 0.91 -16.73 -28.87
CA ARG A 511 1.89 -17.74 -28.48
C ARG A 511 1.58 -18.17 -27.05
N PRO A 512 1.01 -19.36 -26.82
CA PRO A 512 0.62 -19.78 -25.49
C PRO A 512 1.85 -20.04 -24.61
N CYS A 513 1.73 -19.68 -23.34
CA CYS A 513 2.63 -20.13 -22.29
C CYS A 513 1.85 -20.27 -21.00
N THR A 514 2.22 -21.23 -20.17
CA THR A 514 1.63 -21.43 -18.85
C THR A 514 2.60 -21.00 -17.78
N VAL A 515 2.08 -20.41 -16.70
CA VAL A 515 2.89 -19.81 -15.62
C VAL A 515 2.41 -20.36 -14.29
N ASP A 516 3.28 -21.06 -13.57
CA ASP A 516 3.05 -21.47 -12.18
C ASP A 516 3.69 -20.44 -11.24
N PRO A 517 2.89 -19.65 -10.49
CA PRO A 517 3.37 -18.84 -9.39
C PRO A 517 3.67 -19.77 -8.21
N GLY A 518 4.89 -20.33 -8.19
CA GLY A 518 5.34 -21.23 -7.14
C GLY A 518 5.31 -20.58 -5.75
N ARG A 519 5.36 -21.39 -4.68
CA ARG A 519 5.37 -20.87 -3.30
C ARG A 519 6.65 -20.11 -2.93
N GLN A 520 7.78 -20.51 -3.52
CA GLN A 520 9.09 -19.93 -3.22
C GLN A 520 9.62 -19.05 -4.34
N ASP A 521 9.31 -19.35 -5.60
CA ASP A 521 9.85 -18.64 -6.75
C ASP A 521 8.77 -17.75 -7.39
N PRO A 522 9.13 -16.54 -7.87
CA PRO A 522 8.22 -15.66 -8.58
C PRO A 522 7.43 -16.34 -9.69
N PHE A 523 8.09 -17.16 -10.51
CA PHE A 523 7.40 -18.05 -11.45
C PHE A 523 8.30 -19.14 -12.04
N VAL A 524 7.65 -20.22 -12.45
CA VAL A 524 8.09 -21.13 -13.51
C VAL A 524 7.10 -21.02 -14.67
N SER A 525 7.59 -21.06 -15.90
CA SER A 525 6.74 -21.00 -17.09
C SER A 525 7.17 -22.00 -18.14
N TYR A 526 6.20 -22.50 -18.90
CA TYR A 526 6.39 -23.45 -19.98
C TYR A 526 5.81 -22.89 -21.28
N HIS A 527 6.59 -22.97 -22.36
CA HIS A 527 6.31 -22.35 -23.67
C HIS A 527 6.16 -23.39 -24.80
N GLY A 528 6.00 -24.67 -24.46
CA GLY A 528 6.01 -25.78 -25.41
C GLY A 528 7.39 -26.42 -25.61
N GLY A 529 7.39 -27.68 -26.08
CA GLY A 529 8.61 -28.47 -26.31
C GLY A 529 9.51 -28.56 -25.07
N SER A 530 10.73 -28.01 -25.18
CA SER A 530 11.71 -27.95 -24.09
C SER A 530 11.91 -26.54 -23.50
N ASP A 531 11.14 -25.54 -23.93
CA ASP A 531 11.29 -24.14 -23.48
C ASP A 531 10.63 -23.93 -22.11
N ILE A 532 11.43 -24.13 -21.05
CA ILE A 532 11.08 -23.86 -19.66
C ILE A 532 11.86 -22.63 -19.19
N ARG A 533 11.14 -21.66 -18.62
CA ARG A 533 11.74 -20.43 -18.06
C ARG A 533 11.37 -20.27 -16.61
N ARG A 534 12.36 -19.93 -15.80
CA ARG A 534 12.24 -19.78 -14.35
C ARG A 534 12.86 -18.47 -13.89
N LEU A 535 12.22 -17.85 -12.92
CA LEU A 535 12.78 -16.77 -12.14
C LEU A 535 12.72 -17.16 -10.67
N SER A 536 13.86 -17.32 -10.00
CA SER A 536 13.88 -17.63 -8.57
C SER A 536 13.73 -16.39 -7.69
N SER A 537 13.28 -16.56 -6.44
CA SER A 537 13.17 -15.42 -5.50
C SER A 537 14.51 -14.75 -5.28
N SER A 538 15.57 -15.55 -5.10
CA SER A 538 16.93 -15.04 -4.96
C SER A 538 17.35 -14.22 -6.18
N GLU A 539 17.08 -14.70 -7.39
CA GLU A 539 17.35 -13.94 -8.61
C GLU A 539 16.56 -12.63 -8.63
N TYR A 540 15.26 -12.66 -8.36
CA TYR A 540 14.40 -11.47 -8.38
C TYR A 540 14.87 -10.38 -7.41
N TYR A 541 15.16 -10.73 -6.16
CA TYR A 541 15.63 -9.75 -5.18
C TYR A 541 17.05 -9.26 -5.46
N ASN A 542 17.90 -10.07 -6.10
CA ASN A 542 19.26 -9.68 -6.46
C ASN A 542 19.35 -8.87 -7.78
N MET A 543 18.38 -9.00 -8.70
CA MET A 543 18.34 -8.25 -9.97
C MET A 543 18.38 -6.73 -9.75
N GLY A 544 17.72 -6.25 -8.69
CA GLY A 544 17.66 -4.84 -8.36
C GLY A 544 18.90 -4.32 -7.61
N GLY A 545 19.74 -5.18 -7.05
CA GLY A 545 20.82 -4.75 -6.14
C GLY A 545 20.32 -4.12 -4.82
N ASN A 546 19.02 -4.26 -4.50
CA ASN A 546 18.43 -3.81 -3.23
C ASN A 546 19.12 -4.52 -2.06
N VAL A 547 19.32 -5.83 -2.18
CA VAL A 547 20.01 -6.65 -1.16
C VAL A 547 21.43 -6.15 -0.90
N THR A 548 22.17 -5.81 -1.96
CA THR A 548 23.52 -5.25 -1.81
C THR A 548 23.49 -3.91 -1.09
N ARG A 549 22.59 -2.99 -1.48
CA ARG A 549 22.45 -1.70 -0.80
C ARG A 549 22.01 -1.84 0.66
N MET A 550 21.11 -2.77 0.96
CA MET A 550 20.71 -3.08 2.34
C MET A 550 21.90 -3.57 3.17
N LYS A 551 22.72 -4.48 2.62
CA LYS A 551 23.93 -4.97 3.31
C LYS A 551 24.93 -3.84 3.56
N GLU A 552 25.16 -2.98 2.58
CA GLU A 552 26.06 -1.82 2.76
C GLU A 552 25.49 -0.80 3.76
N GLN A 553 24.18 -0.55 3.76
CA GLN A 553 23.52 0.28 4.76
C GLN A 553 23.65 -0.33 6.16
N GLN A 554 23.50 -1.65 6.31
CA GLN A 554 23.70 -2.33 7.60
C GLN A 554 25.14 -2.20 8.09
N LYS A 555 26.14 -2.42 7.22
CA LYS A 555 27.55 -2.17 7.56
C LYS A 555 27.78 -0.72 7.96
N HIS A 556 27.11 0.23 7.31
CA HIS A 556 27.21 1.64 7.67
C HIS A 556 26.62 1.92 9.05
N LYS A 557 25.45 1.33 9.37
CA LYS A 557 24.86 1.39 10.71
C LYS A 557 25.79 0.84 11.77
N HIS A 558 26.37 -0.34 11.54
CA HIS A 558 27.32 -0.96 12.45
C HIS A 558 28.55 -0.06 12.70
N ARG A 559 29.16 0.49 11.64
CA ARG A 559 30.33 1.38 11.76
C ARG A 559 30.05 2.66 12.55
N LEU A 560 28.82 3.18 12.48
CA LEU A 560 28.41 4.40 13.17
C LEU A 560 27.70 4.14 14.52
N GLY A 561 27.62 2.89 14.97
CA GLY A 561 26.89 2.53 16.20
C GLY A 561 25.37 2.69 16.13
N ILE A 562 24.80 3.03 14.96
CA ILE A 562 23.35 3.27 14.77
C ILE A 562 22.54 1.99 14.98
N GLU A 563 23.10 0.83 14.66
CA GLU A 563 22.42 -0.47 14.87
C GLU A 563 22.10 -0.71 16.35
N LYS A 564 23.04 -0.37 17.25
CA LYS A 564 22.82 -0.46 18.69
C LYS A 564 21.74 0.52 19.12
N ILE A 565 21.85 1.79 18.68
CA ILE A 565 20.84 2.81 18.98
C ILE A 565 19.44 2.35 18.55
N GLU A 566 19.28 1.81 17.34
CA GLU A 566 17.98 1.35 16.85
C GLU A 566 17.44 0.12 17.57
N THR A 567 18.32 -0.79 17.98
CA THR A 567 17.94 -2.03 18.69
C THR A 567 17.48 -1.72 20.10
N ASP A 568 18.10 -0.73 20.75
CA ASP A 568 17.83 -0.33 22.12
C ASP A 568 16.62 0.62 22.24
N ILE A 569 16.00 1.05 21.12
CA ILE A 569 14.79 1.90 21.15
C ILE A 569 13.67 1.20 21.91
N PRO A 570 13.17 1.77 23.03
CA PRO A 570 12.01 1.23 23.72
C PRO A 570 10.79 1.20 22.78
N SER A 571 10.03 0.12 22.79
CA SER A 571 8.94 -0.04 21.82
C SER A 571 7.82 1.00 22.03
N PRO A 572 7.49 1.86 21.03
CA PRO A 572 6.36 2.79 21.13
C PRO A 572 4.98 2.08 20.99
N LYS A 573 4.98 0.75 20.82
CA LYS A 573 3.78 -0.09 20.70
C LYS A 573 3.37 -0.57 22.09
N THR A 574 2.77 0.34 22.85
CA THR A 574 2.37 0.11 24.24
C THR A 574 1.06 0.83 24.54
N ALA A 575 0.29 0.29 25.48
CA ALA A 575 -0.85 0.98 26.09
C ALA A 575 -0.47 1.75 27.36
N SER A 576 0.78 1.62 27.83
CA SER A 576 1.31 2.29 29.03
C SER A 576 1.93 3.64 28.69
N ALA A 577 1.51 4.69 29.42
CA ALA A 577 2.10 6.02 29.31
C ALA A 577 3.57 6.02 29.75
N GLU A 578 3.91 5.29 30.80
CA GLU A 578 5.27 5.19 31.35
C GLU A 578 6.26 4.54 30.36
N GLN A 579 5.87 3.43 29.73
CA GLN A 579 6.68 2.81 28.69
C GLN A 579 6.87 3.73 27.48
N PHE A 580 5.85 4.54 27.18
CA PHE A 580 5.94 5.53 26.11
C PHE A 580 6.84 6.71 26.50
N VAL A 581 6.82 7.16 27.75
CA VAL A 581 7.79 8.15 28.28
C VAL A 581 9.21 7.62 28.13
N SER A 582 9.46 6.35 28.45
CA SER A 582 10.77 5.72 28.24
C SER A 582 11.22 5.78 26.77
N TYR A 583 10.30 5.52 25.83
CA TYR A 583 10.55 5.71 24.39
C TYR A 583 10.87 7.17 24.06
N ILE A 584 10.11 8.14 24.56
CA ILE A 584 10.34 9.56 24.31
C ILE A 584 11.69 10.01 24.85
N THR A 585 12.03 9.64 26.09
CA THR A 585 13.32 9.97 26.72
C THR A 585 14.47 9.44 25.89
N TYR A 586 14.38 8.17 25.46
CA TYR A 586 15.38 7.57 24.58
C TYR A 586 15.49 8.31 23.24
N MET A 587 14.35 8.62 22.62
CA MET A 587 14.33 9.35 21.36
C MET A 587 14.93 10.76 21.53
N SER A 588 14.62 11.47 22.63
CA SER A 588 15.16 12.80 22.90
C SER A 588 16.70 12.80 22.95
N GLN A 589 17.30 11.76 23.53
CA GLN A 589 18.75 11.60 23.64
C GLN A 589 19.43 11.29 22.30
N HIS A 590 18.78 10.53 21.42
CA HIS A 590 19.39 10.00 20.20
C HIS A 590 18.85 10.60 18.90
N MET A 591 17.88 11.52 18.97
CA MET A 591 17.16 12.07 17.82
C MET A 591 18.09 12.70 16.79
N ASN A 592 19.04 13.54 17.23
CA ASN A 592 19.96 14.24 16.32
C ASN A 592 20.81 13.24 15.53
N THR A 593 21.43 12.28 16.24
CA THR A 593 22.21 11.19 15.63
C THR A 593 21.39 10.41 14.60
N LEU A 594 20.12 10.14 14.89
CA LEU A 594 19.23 9.44 13.97
C LEU A 594 18.80 10.30 12.78
N PHE A 595 18.56 11.61 12.97
CA PHE A 595 18.24 12.53 11.88
C PHE A 595 19.41 12.72 10.93
N ASP A 596 20.62 12.84 11.46
CA ASP A 596 21.86 12.93 10.69
C ASP A 596 22.12 11.65 9.89
N PHE A 597 21.87 10.48 10.48
CA PHE A 597 21.98 9.22 9.76
C PHE A 597 20.90 9.06 8.65
N TYR A 598 19.67 9.48 8.93
CA TYR A 598 18.54 9.39 8.00
C TYR A 598 18.33 10.64 7.13
N ASP A 599 19.42 11.38 6.88
CA ASP A 599 19.41 12.67 6.19
C ASP A 599 19.27 12.56 4.66
N PHE A 600 19.63 13.63 3.94
CA PHE A 600 19.41 13.79 2.51
C PHE A 600 20.01 12.65 1.68
N GLU A 601 21.15 12.09 2.07
CA GLU A 601 21.83 10.97 1.40
C GLU A 601 20.91 9.75 1.26
N THR A 602 19.99 9.55 2.21
CA THR A 602 19.03 8.44 2.15
C THR A 602 18.02 8.59 1.00
N ALA A 603 17.78 9.82 0.51
CA ALA A 603 16.91 10.07 -0.63
C ALA A 603 17.44 9.40 -1.91
N GLN A 604 18.75 9.42 -2.12
CA GLN A 604 19.40 8.72 -3.22
C GLN A 604 19.19 7.20 -3.14
N VAL A 605 19.35 6.62 -1.95
CA VAL A 605 19.15 5.17 -1.74
C VAL A 605 17.69 4.78 -2.02
N LYS A 606 16.73 5.58 -1.55
CA LYS A 606 15.30 5.37 -1.83
C LYS A 606 15.00 5.44 -3.34
N TRP A 607 15.57 6.42 -4.04
CA TRP A 607 15.42 6.53 -5.50
C TRP A 607 15.97 5.32 -6.25
N LEU A 608 17.16 4.85 -5.88
CA LEU A 608 17.76 3.67 -6.49
C LEU A 608 16.94 2.42 -6.23
N ASN A 609 16.41 2.25 -5.02
CA ASN A 609 15.52 1.14 -4.68
C ASN A 609 14.23 1.18 -5.51
N TYR A 610 13.63 2.36 -5.69
CA TYR A 610 12.49 2.55 -6.58
C TYR A 610 12.81 2.13 -8.02
N LEU A 611 13.89 2.67 -8.61
CA LEU A 611 14.31 2.31 -9.97
C LEU A 611 14.62 0.82 -10.12
N SER A 612 15.26 0.23 -9.12
CA SER A 612 15.63 -1.17 -9.11
C SER A 612 14.43 -2.10 -9.06
N SER A 613 13.39 -1.77 -8.29
CA SER A 613 12.13 -2.51 -8.29
C SER A 613 11.44 -2.45 -9.66
N GLN A 614 11.45 -1.30 -10.34
CA GLN A 614 10.92 -1.18 -11.70
C GLN A 614 11.73 -2.03 -12.70
N LYS A 615 13.06 -2.01 -12.59
CA LYS A 615 13.94 -2.84 -13.44
C LYS A 615 13.76 -4.33 -13.21
N ALA A 616 13.57 -4.75 -11.96
CA ALA A 616 13.32 -6.15 -11.62
C ALA A 616 12.03 -6.64 -12.28
N ILE A 617 10.92 -5.87 -12.15
CA ILE A 617 9.65 -6.18 -12.83
C ILE A 617 9.84 -6.28 -14.35
N GLN A 618 10.52 -5.31 -14.96
CA GLN A 618 10.76 -5.31 -16.40
C GLN A 618 11.57 -6.53 -16.85
N GLU A 619 12.61 -6.92 -16.11
CA GLU A 619 13.41 -8.11 -16.45
C GLU A 619 12.62 -9.40 -16.23
N SER A 620 11.78 -9.49 -15.19
CA SER A 620 10.86 -10.60 -14.98
C SER A 620 9.93 -10.81 -16.19
N VAL A 621 9.34 -9.72 -16.69
CA VAL A 621 8.49 -9.74 -17.89
C VAL A 621 9.31 -10.13 -19.13
N ASN A 622 10.54 -9.62 -19.27
CA ASN A 622 11.41 -9.99 -20.40
C ASN A 622 11.75 -11.49 -20.39
N ILE A 623 12.06 -12.05 -19.21
CA ILE A 623 12.30 -13.49 -19.03
C ILE A 623 11.07 -14.27 -19.47
N LEU A 624 9.89 -13.89 -18.98
CA LEU A 624 8.64 -14.56 -19.32
C LEU A 624 8.37 -14.51 -20.83
N ILE A 625 8.40 -13.33 -21.45
CA ILE A 625 7.95 -13.16 -22.84
C ILE A 625 8.99 -13.63 -23.87
N ASN A 626 10.26 -13.29 -23.70
CA ASN A 626 11.29 -13.51 -24.72
C ASN A 626 12.60 -14.13 -24.21
N GLY A 627 12.58 -14.70 -23.00
CA GLY A 627 13.73 -15.32 -22.37
C GLY A 627 14.71 -14.34 -21.71
N GLY A 628 14.52 -13.02 -21.91
CA GLY A 628 15.39 -11.99 -21.35
C GLY A 628 16.87 -12.20 -21.72
N LYS A 629 17.80 -11.70 -20.91
CA LYS A 629 19.24 -12.01 -21.08
C LYS A 629 19.62 -13.42 -20.60
N LYS A 630 18.72 -14.08 -19.86
CA LYS A 630 18.96 -15.36 -19.20
C LYS A 630 18.90 -16.53 -20.19
N TYR A 631 17.83 -16.58 -20.98
CA TYR A 631 17.55 -17.70 -21.89
C TYR A 631 17.87 -17.39 -23.36
N ASN A 632 18.08 -16.11 -23.73
CA ASN A 632 18.45 -15.72 -25.09
C ASN A 632 19.98 -15.55 -25.21
N LYS A 633 20.63 -16.45 -25.98
CA LYS A 633 22.08 -16.46 -26.20
C LYS A 633 22.58 -15.18 -26.87
N ASP A 634 21.85 -14.62 -27.83
CA ASP A 634 22.23 -13.41 -28.58
C ASP A 634 22.20 -12.16 -27.69
N LYS A 635 21.24 -12.10 -26.76
CA LYS A 635 21.13 -11.02 -25.77
C LYS A 635 22.14 -11.15 -24.64
N ARG A 636 22.74 -12.32 -24.45
CA ARG A 636 23.77 -12.59 -23.44
C ARG A 636 25.10 -11.97 -23.91
N LYS A 637 25.26 -10.65 -23.77
CA LYS A 637 26.50 -9.92 -24.08
C LYS A 637 27.72 -10.74 -23.61
N LYS A 638 28.61 -11.13 -24.54
CA LYS A 638 29.86 -11.90 -24.36
C LYS A 638 30.57 -11.54 -23.04
N THR A 639 30.23 -12.23 -21.95
CA THR A 639 30.55 -11.80 -20.58
C THR A 639 31.83 -12.45 -20.07
N ARG A 640 32.26 -13.58 -20.64
CA ARG A 640 33.52 -14.23 -20.27
C ARG A 640 34.73 -13.40 -20.72
N LYS A 641 34.72 -12.87 -21.96
CA LYS A 641 35.79 -11.99 -22.50
C LYS A 641 35.86 -10.64 -21.76
N ASN A 642 34.71 -10.04 -21.42
CA ASN A 642 34.64 -8.78 -20.67
C ASN A 642 34.97 -8.94 -19.17
N ARG A 643 34.64 -10.08 -18.55
CA ARG A 643 35.06 -10.39 -17.17
C ARG A 643 36.56 -10.66 -17.09
N LYS A 644 37.16 -11.32 -18.10
CA LYS A 644 38.61 -11.47 -18.24
C LYS A 644 39.31 -10.11 -18.47
N ARG A 645 38.81 -9.25 -19.37
CA ARG A 645 39.32 -7.87 -19.55
C ARG A 645 39.22 -7.00 -18.28
N ARG A 646 38.13 -7.08 -17.53
CA ARG A 646 37.97 -6.37 -16.24
C ARG A 646 38.89 -6.90 -15.14
N LYS A 647 39.24 -8.19 -15.15
CA LYS A 647 40.27 -8.75 -14.25
C LYS A 647 41.67 -8.31 -14.68
N LYS A 648 41.97 -8.26 -15.99
CA LYS A 648 43.27 -7.84 -16.53
C LYS A 648 43.56 -6.33 -16.36
N ASN A 649 42.53 -5.48 -16.34
CA ASN A 649 42.67 -4.02 -16.21
C ASN A 649 42.53 -3.50 -14.76
N ARG A 650 42.57 -4.37 -13.74
CA ARG A 650 42.64 -3.92 -12.34
C ARG A 650 44.08 -3.52 -12.02
N LYS A 651 44.42 -2.23 -12.16
CA LYS A 651 45.63 -1.69 -11.50
C LYS A 651 45.39 -1.66 -9.97
N PRO A 652 46.42 -1.90 -9.14
CA PRO A 652 46.33 -1.62 -7.71
C PRO A 652 46.09 -0.11 -7.55
N ARG A 653 45.07 0.28 -6.80
CA ARG A 653 44.87 1.70 -6.43
C ARG A 653 45.58 1.93 -5.11
N THR A 654 46.72 2.61 -5.18
CA THR A 654 47.33 3.33 -4.08
C THR A 654 46.42 4.52 -3.72
N ASN A 655 46.22 4.74 -2.42
CA ASN A 655 45.43 5.78 -1.75
C ASN A 655 43.93 5.47 -1.50
N PRO A 656 43.52 5.42 -0.20
CA PRO A 656 42.13 5.30 0.20
C PRO A 656 41.45 6.68 0.11
N VAL A 657 41.02 7.05 -1.10
CA VAL A 657 40.06 8.16 -1.24
C VAL A 657 38.70 7.67 -0.76
N GLU A 658 38.16 8.39 0.22
CA GLU A 658 36.81 8.32 0.76
C GLU A 658 35.81 8.00 -0.36
N ARG A 659 35.26 6.77 -0.33
CA ARG A 659 34.31 6.33 -1.35
C ARG A 659 33.03 7.14 -1.17
N THR A 660 32.84 8.15 -2.03
CA THR A 660 31.52 8.69 -2.32
C THR A 660 30.61 7.51 -2.64
N LEU A 661 29.61 7.29 -1.79
CA LEU A 661 28.62 6.25 -1.95
C LEU A 661 28.00 6.39 -3.33
N ILE A 662 28.08 5.31 -4.12
CA ILE A 662 27.21 5.02 -5.28
C ILE A 662 27.67 5.62 -6.62
N THR A 663 28.31 4.78 -7.44
CA THR A 663 28.37 4.98 -8.89
C THR A 663 26.99 4.72 -9.51
N ALA A 664 26.37 5.76 -10.06
CA ALA A 664 25.10 5.66 -10.75
C ALA A 664 25.20 4.72 -11.98
N PRO A 665 24.30 3.74 -12.17
CA PRO A 665 24.24 2.99 -13.41
C PRO A 665 23.69 3.89 -14.50
N LYS A 666 24.52 4.23 -15.51
CA LYS A 666 24.10 4.91 -16.75
C LYS A 666 22.80 4.31 -17.28
N SER A 667 21.79 5.14 -17.51
CA SER A 667 20.55 4.76 -18.18
C SER A 667 20.90 4.23 -19.57
N LYS A 668 20.70 2.93 -19.78
CA LYS A 668 20.75 2.35 -21.13
C LYS A 668 19.34 2.44 -21.69
N SER A 669 19.18 3.11 -22.83
CA SER A 669 17.97 2.98 -23.63
C SER A 669 17.84 1.50 -24.03
N TYR A 670 16.74 0.89 -23.62
CA TYR A 670 16.36 -0.43 -24.12
C TYR A 670 15.37 -0.18 -25.25
N SER A 671 15.67 -0.70 -26.43
CA SER A 671 14.71 -0.76 -27.54
C SER A 671 13.49 -1.55 -27.04
N LYS A 672 12.35 -0.87 -26.95
CA LYS A 672 11.07 -1.48 -26.59
C LYS A 672 10.58 -2.26 -27.81
N LYS A 673 10.90 -3.55 -27.89
CA LYS A 673 10.09 -4.46 -28.72
C LYS A 673 8.76 -4.62 -28.02
N ASN A 674 7.74 -3.89 -28.48
CA ASN A 674 6.40 -3.95 -27.91
C ASN A 674 5.81 -5.35 -28.13
N LYS A 675 5.43 -6.03 -27.05
CA LYS A 675 4.68 -7.30 -27.05
C LYS A 675 3.56 -7.17 -26.02
N ALA A 676 2.37 -7.68 -26.31
CA ALA A 676 1.22 -7.67 -25.42
C ALA A 676 1.00 -9.09 -24.84
N CYS A 677 0.42 -9.17 -23.64
CA CYS A 677 0.05 -10.43 -23.01
C CYS A 677 -1.46 -10.44 -22.74
N PHE A 678 -2.09 -11.59 -22.99
CA PHE A 678 -3.45 -11.91 -22.59
C PHE A 678 -3.40 -13.06 -21.57
N GLU A 679 -4.16 -12.95 -20.49
CA GLU A 679 -4.09 -13.88 -19.35
C GLU A 679 -5.43 -14.60 -19.15
N ILE A 680 -5.37 -15.92 -19.01
CA ILE A 680 -6.50 -16.78 -18.63
C ILE A 680 -6.08 -17.58 -17.39
N SER A 681 -6.93 -17.61 -16.37
CA SER A 681 -6.67 -18.35 -15.13
C SER A 681 -6.99 -19.84 -15.28
N ILE A 682 -6.08 -20.71 -14.84
CA ILE A 682 -6.28 -22.17 -14.84
C ILE A 682 -6.22 -22.69 -13.41
N SER A 683 -7.22 -23.45 -12.99
CA SER A 683 -7.23 -24.07 -11.66
C SER A 683 -6.48 -25.42 -11.68
N LEU A 684 -5.48 -25.58 -10.82
CA LEU A 684 -4.80 -26.86 -10.59
C LEU A 684 -4.84 -27.24 -9.10
N ARG A 685 -5.03 -28.53 -8.81
CA ARG A 685 -5.08 -29.03 -7.42
C ARG A 685 -3.66 -29.35 -6.93
N HIS A 686 -3.12 -28.45 -6.11
CA HIS A 686 -1.73 -28.54 -5.61
C HIS A 686 -1.40 -29.80 -4.77
N ARG A 687 -2.40 -30.54 -4.28
CA ARG A 687 -2.26 -31.78 -3.48
C ARG A 687 -2.29 -33.07 -4.30
N ARG A 688 -2.62 -33.02 -5.59
CA ARG A 688 -2.64 -34.16 -6.51
C ARG A 688 -2.09 -33.68 -7.85
N LEU A 689 -0.78 -33.41 -7.88
CA LEU A 689 -0.12 -33.22 -9.15
C LEU A 689 -0.14 -34.56 -9.90
N ILE A 690 -0.20 -34.50 -11.22
CA ILE A 690 -0.22 -35.68 -12.09
C ILE A 690 1.11 -35.70 -12.84
N CYS A 691 1.71 -36.88 -12.99
CA CYS A 691 2.92 -37.00 -13.80
C CYS A 691 2.61 -36.57 -15.24
N ASN A 692 3.29 -35.54 -15.74
CA ASN A 692 3.02 -35.02 -17.09
C ASN A 692 3.41 -36.02 -18.20
N CYS A 693 4.27 -37.00 -17.92
CA CYS A 693 4.68 -38.01 -18.90
C CYS A 693 3.68 -39.16 -19.03
N CYS A 694 3.29 -39.80 -17.92
CA CYS A 694 2.42 -40.99 -17.95
C CYS A 694 0.96 -40.71 -17.53
N LEU A 695 0.65 -39.45 -17.18
CA LEU A 695 -0.66 -39.00 -16.72
C LEU A 695 -1.22 -39.74 -15.48
N GLN A 696 -0.35 -40.39 -14.70
CA GLN A 696 -0.71 -41.07 -13.46
C GLN A 696 -0.51 -40.17 -12.21
N PRO A 697 -1.36 -40.29 -11.18
CA PRO A 697 -1.25 -39.53 -9.92
C PRO A 697 -0.16 -40.04 -8.96
N ASN A 698 0.60 -41.06 -9.39
CA ASN A 698 1.53 -41.81 -8.55
C ASN A 698 2.88 -41.07 -8.43
N LEU A 699 2.88 -40.00 -7.63
CA LEU A 699 4.04 -39.14 -7.37
C LEU A 699 4.40 -39.12 -5.89
N GLU A 700 5.67 -39.29 -5.60
CA GLU A 700 6.23 -39.24 -4.25
C GLU A 700 7.30 -38.17 -4.13
N ASN A 701 7.46 -37.57 -2.95
CA ASN A 701 8.59 -36.67 -2.72
C ASN A 701 9.88 -37.49 -2.69
N LEU A 702 10.92 -36.99 -3.36
CA LEU A 702 12.25 -37.58 -3.24
C LEU A 702 12.70 -37.54 -1.78
N LYS A 703 13.10 -38.70 -1.25
CA LYS A 703 13.70 -38.85 0.08
C LYS A 703 15.19 -39.09 -0.10
N VAL A 704 16.00 -38.34 0.65
CA VAL A 704 17.45 -38.58 0.73
C VAL A 704 17.76 -39.01 2.15
N SER A 705 18.45 -40.13 2.29
CA SER A 705 18.90 -40.68 3.56
C SER A 705 20.34 -40.24 3.78
N GLN A 706 20.63 -39.60 4.92
CA GLN A 706 21.97 -39.36 5.43
C GLN A 706 21.92 -39.64 6.93
N ASP A 707 22.80 -40.53 7.42
CA ASP A 707 23.04 -40.80 8.84
C ASP A 707 21.74 -40.97 9.67
N ASP A 708 20.95 -42.02 9.37
CA ASP A 708 19.65 -42.35 9.99
C ASP A 708 18.53 -41.30 9.91
N HIS A 709 18.74 -40.19 9.20
CA HIS A 709 17.73 -39.17 8.97
C HIS A 709 17.28 -39.12 7.51
N THR A 710 16.00 -39.43 7.28
CA THR A 710 15.36 -39.31 5.95
C THR A 710 14.80 -37.91 5.73
N LYS A 711 15.43 -37.13 4.84
CA LYS A 711 14.99 -35.78 4.51
C LYS A 711 14.19 -35.77 3.20
N LYS A 712 12.98 -35.23 3.25
CA LYS A 712 12.11 -35.05 2.06
C LYS A 712 12.52 -33.79 1.29
N ILE A 713 12.78 -33.93 -0.01
CA ILE A 713 13.01 -32.80 -0.93
C ILE A 713 11.67 -32.41 -1.56
N HIS A 714 11.00 -31.43 -0.97
CA HIS A 714 9.66 -30.99 -1.41
C HIS A 714 9.58 -30.41 -2.83
N GLN A 715 10.73 -30.06 -3.42
CA GLN A 715 10.80 -29.49 -4.78
C GLN A 715 10.84 -30.56 -5.87
N VAL A 716 11.19 -31.81 -5.53
CA VAL A 716 11.40 -32.89 -6.50
C VAL A 716 10.40 -34.02 -6.23
N LEU A 717 9.65 -34.39 -7.25
CA LEU A 717 8.70 -35.49 -7.24
C LEU A 717 9.21 -36.62 -8.13
N LYS A 718 9.22 -37.85 -7.61
CA LYS A 718 9.48 -39.07 -8.36
C LYS A 718 8.15 -39.69 -8.76
N CYS A 719 7.95 -39.97 -10.05
CA CYS A 719 6.83 -40.79 -10.48
C CYS A 719 7.18 -42.26 -10.30
N ILE A 720 6.40 -43.01 -9.52
CA ILE A 720 6.67 -44.44 -9.29
C ILE A 720 6.27 -45.32 -10.49
N THR A 721 5.41 -44.82 -11.38
CA THR A 721 4.99 -45.56 -12.59
C THR A 721 6.02 -45.48 -13.72
N CYS A 722 6.53 -44.29 -14.05
CA CYS A 722 7.48 -44.10 -15.15
C CYS A 722 8.91 -43.80 -14.69
N ASN A 723 9.16 -43.80 -13.37
CA ASN A 723 10.46 -43.53 -12.75
C ASN A 723 11.08 -42.15 -13.09
N ILE A 724 10.29 -41.21 -13.64
CA ILE A 724 10.76 -39.86 -13.99
C ILE A 724 10.76 -38.95 -12.77
N TYR A 725 11.83 -38.17 -12.64
CA TYR A 725 11.99 -37.13 -11.63
C TYR A 725 11.55 -35.78 -12.20
N TRP A 726 10.72 -35.09 -11.44
CA TRP A 726 10.13 -33.82 -11.82
C TRP A 726 10.45 -32.74 -10.81
N ASN A 727 10.86 -31.57 -11.30
CA ASN A 727 10.65 -30.36 -10.52
C ASN A 727 9.13 -30.09 -10.43
N ARG A 728 8.63 -29.91 -9.21
CA ARG A 728 7.20 -29.73 -8.91
C ARG A 728 6.54 -28.63 -9.74
N ASP A 729 7.17 -27.46 -9.79
CA ASP A 729 6.60 -26.25 -10.41
C ASP A 729 6.67 -26.33 -11.95
N VAL A 730 7.72 -27.00 -12.48
CA VAL A 730 7.82 -27.32 -13.92
C VAL A 730 6.69 -28.26 -14.34
N MET A 731 6.46 -29.32 -13.57
CA MET A 731 5.39 -30.27 -13.85
C MET A 731 4.01 -29.59 -13.77
N ALA A 732 3.78 -28.75 -12.76
CA ALA A 732 2.56 -27.97 -12.66
C ALA A 732 2.34 -27.09 -13.90
N SER A 733 3.37 -26.38 -14.35
CA SER A 733 3.34 -25.57 -15.59
C SER A 733 3.00 -26.41 -16.81
N LYS A 734 3.62 -27.58 -16.98
CA LYS A 734 3.33 -28.50 -18.09
C LYS A 734 1.91 -29.06 -18.03
N ASN A 735 1.43 -29.45 -16.85
CA ASN A 735 0.05 -29.92 -16.67
C ASN A 735 -0.99 -28.85 -17.02
N MET A 736 -0.75 -27.58 -16.67
CA MET A 736 -1.61 -26.48 -17.12
C MET A 736 -1.66 -26.40 -18.64
N PHE A 737 -0.53 -26.62 -19.31
CA PHE A 737 -0.45 -26.55 -20.76
C PHE A 737 -1.21 -27.73 -21.40
N THR A 738 -1.07 -28.94 -20.85
CA THR A 738 -1.85 -30.11 -21.27
C THR A 738 -3.35 -29.87 -21.14
N ILE A 739 -3.80 -29.28 -20.01
CA ILE A 739 -5.22 -28.93 -19.81
C ILE A 739 -5.68 -27.92 -20.85
N ALA A 740 -4.93 -26.83 -21.04
CA ALA A 740 -5.28 -25.78 -22.00
C ALA A 740 -5.35 -26.32 -23.42
N HIS A 741 -4.38 -27.15 -23.82
CA HIS A 741 -4.34 -27.73 -25.15
C HIS A 741 -5.50 -28.69 -25.41
N SER A 742 -5.88 -29.51 -24.42
CA SER A 742 -7.05 -30.40 -24.51
C SER A 742 -8.32 -29.60 -24.81
N ILE A 743 -8.54 -28.53 -24.04
CA ILE A 743 -9.69 -27.64 -24.15
C ILE A 743 -9.74 -26.93 -25.51
N TRP A 744 -8.62 -26.36 -25.96
CA TRP A 744 -8.58 -25.65 -27.25
C TRP A 744 -8.85 -26.56 -28.44
N ASN A 745 -8.55 -27.86 -28.32
CA ASN A 745 -8.85 -28.86 -29.35
C ASN A 745 -10.29 -29.40 -29.26
N GLY A 746 -11.19 -28.74 -28.52
CA GLY A 746 -12.59 -29.15 -28.38
C GLY A 746 -12.83 -30.33 -27.44
N ASN A 747 -11.80 -30.80 -26.72
CA ASN A 747 -11.96 -31.83 -25.70
C ASN A 747 -12.22 -31.18 -24.34
N ASP A 748 -12.90 -31.90 -23.45
CA ASP A 748 -13.01 -31.50 -22.06
C ASP A 748 -11.64 -31.42 -21.35
N ARG A 749 -11.63 -30.80 -20.16
CA ARG A 749 -10.54 -30.98 -19.19
C ARG A 749 -10.28 -32.48 -18.99
N PRO A 750 -9.05 -32.99 -19.16
CA PRO A 750 -8.80 -34.42 -19.03
C PRO A 750 -9.23 -34.95 -17.66
N THR A 751 -9.81 -36.15 -17.63
CA THR A 751 -10.42 -36.78 -16.44
C THR A 751 -9.47 -36.81 -15.24
N VAL A 752 -8.19 -37.09 -15.47
CA VAL A 752 -7.12 -37.08 -14.45
C VAL A 752 -6.94 -35.72 -13.76
N PHE A 753 -7.39 -34.63 -14.38
CA PHE A 753 -7.36 -33.27 -13.84
C PHE A 753 -8.75 -32.77 -13.38
N LYS A 754 -9.84 -33.52 -13.61
CA LYS A 754 -11.19 -33.18 -13.14
C LYS A 754 -11.29 -33.37 -11.60
N ARG A 755 -12.20 -32.63 -10.95
CA ARG A 755 -12.53 -32.90 -9.54
C ARG A 755 -13.36 -34.16 -9.48
N GLN A 756 -12.90 -35.19 -8.77
CA GLN A 756 -13.81 -36.21 -8.24
C GLN A 756 -14.76 -35.51 -7.26
N THR A 757 -16.02 -35.38 -7.63
CA THR A 757 -17.11 -35.17 -6.68
C THR A 757 -17.07 -36.33 -5.70
N ALA A 758 -17.10 -36.05 -4.40
CA ALA A 758 -17.35 -37.10 -3.43
C ALA A 758 -18.73 -37.65 -3.78
N THR A 759 -18.78 -38.88 -4.28
CA THR A 759 -20.02 -39.62 -4.41
C THR A 759 -20.64 -39.68 -3.02
N SER A 760 -21.74 -38.95 -2.85
CA SER A 760 -22.72 -39.23 -1.81
C SER A 760 -23.12 -40.69 -2.03
N ASN A 761 -22.80 -41.54 -1.07
CA ASN A 761 -23.40 -42.86 -0.97
C ASN A 761 -24.88 -42.64 -0.65
N VAL A 762 -25.72 -42.47 -1.68
CA VAL A 762 -27.16 -42.69 -1.56
C VAL A 762 -27.33 -44.20 -1.64
N VAL A 763 -27.39 -44.85 -0.48
CA VAL A 763 -28.00 -46.16 -0.37
C VAL A 763 -29.51 -45.91 -0.49
N ALA A 764 -30.07 -46.24 -1.65
CA ALA A 764 -31.51 -46.32 -1.81
C ALA A 764 -32.00 -47.55 -1.03
N SER A 765 -32.64 -47.34 0.13
CA SER A 765 -33.51 -48.35 0.72
C SER A 765 -34.89 -48.21 0.08
N ALA A 766 -35.22 -49.14 -0.82
CA ALA A 766 -36.59 -49.40 -1.18
C ALA A 766 -37.28 -50.05 0.04
N HIS A 767 -38.25 -49.36 0.63
CA HIS A 767 -39.25 -50.00 1.48
C HIS A 767 -40.62 -49.83 0.82
N SER A 768 -41.16 -50.97 0.43
CA SER A 768 -42.55 -51.22 0.09
C SER A 768 -43.45 -50.97 1.30
N SER A 769 -44.52 -50.22 1.12
CA SER A 769 -45.70 -50.33 1.97
C SER A 769 -46.93 -50.18 1.09
N GLU A 770 -47.52 -51.33 0.78
CA GLU A 770 -48.88 -51.47 0.30
C GLU A 770 -49.89 -50.91 1.32
N SER A 771 -50.98 -50.44 0.74
CA SER A 771 -52.21 -49.94 1.33
C SER A 771 -52.88 -50.89 2.33
N THR A 772 -53.46 -50.32 3.39
CA THR A 772 -54.85 -50.62 3.79
C THR A 772 -55.43 -49.43 4.58
N ALA A 773 -56.63 -49.02 4.16
CA ALA A 773 -57.55 -48.00 4.71
C ALA A 773 -57.18 -46.53 4.53
#